data_AF-A0A0Q5KG70-F1
#
_entry.id   AF-A0A0Q5KG70-F1
#
_cell.length_a   1.000
_cell.length_b   1.000
_cell.length_c   1.000
_cell.angle_alpha   90.00
_cell.angle_beta   90.00
_cell.angle_gamma   90.00
#
_symmetry.space_group_name_H-M   'P 1'
#
loop_
_entity.id
_entity.type
_entity.pdbx_description
1 polymer ?
#
loop_
_entity_poly.entity_id
_entity_poly.type
_entity_poly.pdbx_seq_one_letter_code
_entity_poly.pdbx_strand_id
1 'polypeptide(L)'
;MTRPAQQATPAPASRTAAPQTTTAAPRQPAGPVAAEVTRNAAFIGSHLAEPGIIAAKLAELLRAHQTFRPTGRLTDELARQGLLMNLGTGSRTAANLGSSLLLGDEAVSDLTQGTSRKLSTTHTTVTPTFDGAQVTSTTGLEQYEMGGGGFELLLGFLKAIPAGTRPAVAAAYEAAQHKSLSAALGESVRDAGTRETLLRLLPPPLSDAQLTLDGFLEQLAVGMSYSDQTAEELNGAATEERRGSHPGALLSHFGYGAGELVLGRWGFQMRVFHPLPGRAKWPHPVAAFRGTEGVKYDPSGEQSAGEARAKGKNVGQARHEGMEGTQDTLIGDFAPAEVGWLQYRPNADLIRTNLAAALKGGRVYATGHSLGGAIAQIVTALQPQYVAQVVTFQAANIDRATVQKLAAYNAGPGKAAPISARHYRVDGDVVPTAGEAALPGQIAYFDRVSRPKGTQTRFGNTTAENASSGHVTPALTTYLRGGAAGQNPDLKFLAENGLRDEATLAPKGAREVRSVFGGSYPVARDPRHVLEGQRDLAARAIRTLPAGLFDKSAKSSDNAYAEVFYQNIVLNTLMSRVEALARDQGRFRDFRSFQVAATAVIEQSTRLSLQPSDLEMAKTLGLDTFENDYSAPVFGGTMGVPVVSKKYTPFGEYKASGVPISQGVRDTMRARLPVVWKSWRPE
;
A
#
# COMPACT_ATOMS: atom_id res chain seq x y z
N MET A 1 11.90 67.38 6.94
CA MET A 1 10.46 67.45 7.21
C MET A 1 10.22 66.99 8.64
N THR A 2 9.94 67.99 9.46
CA THR A 2 9.90 68.01 10.92
C THR A 2 8.54 67.56 11.44
N ARG A 3 8.54 66.74 12.49
CA ARG A 3 7.37 66.40 13.31
C ARG A 3 6.87 67.63 14.08
N PRO A 4 5.56 67.83 14.26
CA PRO A 4 5.02 68.64 15.33
C PRO A 4 4.67 67.79 16.57
N ALA A 5 4.81 68.46 17.72
CA ALA A 5 4.67 67.96 19.08
C ALA A 5 3.21 67.69 19.49
N GLN A 6 3.01 66.73 20.39
CA GLN A 6 1.78 66.54 21.15
C GLN A 6 2.03 66.83 22.64
N GLN A 7 1.06 67.54 23.21
CA GLN A 7 1.01 68.12 24.55
C GLN A 7 0.98 67.08 25.67
N ALA A 8 1.54 67.49 26.81
CA ALA A 8 1.56 66.78 28.07
C ALA A 8 0.20 66.87 28.80
N THR A 9 -0.19 65.77 29.45
CA THR A 9 -1.25 65.70 30.47
C THR A 9 -0.68 65.17 31.79
N PRO A 10 -1.26 65.56 32.94
CA PRO A 10 -0.60 65.50 34.24
C PRO A 10 -0.75 64.15 34.95
N ALA A 11 0.24 63.83 35.79
CA ALA A 11 0.29 62.66 36.66
C ALA A 11 -0.78 62.71 37.77
N PRO A 12 -1.45 61.60 38.10
CA PRO A 12 -2.24 61.51 39.32
C PRO A 12 -1.45 60.93 40.48
N ALA A 13 -1.80 61.44 41.66
CA ALA A 13 -1.17 61.23 42.95
C ALA A 13 -1.18 59.76 43.43
N SER A 14 -0.06 59.38 44.04
CA SER A 14 0.15 58.16 44.81
C SER A 14 -0.69 58.17 46.10
N ARG A 15 -1.69 57.27 46.17
CA ARG A 15 -2.33 56.83 47.42
C ARG A 15 -1.76 55.49 47.85
N THR A 16 -1.06 55.49 48.97
CA THR A 16 -0.63 54.32 49.74
C THR A 16 -1.87 53.62 50.32
N ALA A 17 -2.14 52.39 49.88
CA ALA A 17 -3.13 51.51 50.49
C ALA A 17 -2.42 50.43 51.33
N ALA A 18 -2.93 50.22 52.54
CA ALA A 18 -2.48 49.22 53.51
C ALA A 18 -2.64 47.78 52.98
N PRO A 19 -1.90 46.78 53.50
CA PRO A 19 -1.94 45.42 52.99
C PRO A 19 -3.28 44.76 53.35
N GLN A 20 -4.11 44.52 52.34
CA GLN A 20 -5.26 43.63 52.46
C GLN A 20 -4.76 42.19 52.52
N THR A 21 -4.83 41.59 53.70
CA THR A 21 -4.81 40.14 53.88
C THR A 21 -6.02 39.54 53.17
N THR A 22 -5.82 39.08 51.94
CA THR A 22 -6.78 38.22 51.23
C THR A 22 -6.72 36.84 51.84
N THR A 23 -7.64 36.56 52.77
CA THR A 23 -8.03 35.18 53.12
C THR A 23 -8.42 34.47 51.83
N ALA A 24 -7.60 33.50 51.41
CA ALA A 24 -7.88 32.63 50.29
C ALA A 24 -9.26 31.98 50.50
N ALA A 25 -10.17 32.22 49.56
CA ALA A 25 -11.43 31.51 49.51
C ALA A 25 -11.16 29.98 49.51
N PRO A 26 -11.97 29.17 50.20
CA PRO A 26 -11.77 27.73 50.22
C PRO A 26 -11.76 27.21 48.78
N ARG A 27 -10.66 26.54 48.39
CA ARG A 27 -10.56 25.85 47.10
C ARG A 27 -11.78 24.94 46.98
N GLN A 28 -12.62 25.17 45.97
CA GLN A 28 -13.66 24.23 45.61
C GLN A 28 -13.02 22.83 45.50
N PRO A 29 -13.66 21.77 46.05
CA PRO A 29 -13.12 20.43 45.93
C PRO A 29 -12.94 20.12 44.44
N ALA A 30 -11.74 19.66 44.09
CA ALA A 30 -11.43 19.28 42.73
C ALA A 30 -12.48 18.26 42.26
N GLY A 31 -13.06 18.47 41.08
CA GLY A 31 -13.99 17.50 40.49
C GLY A 31 -13.37 16.10 40.43
N PRO A 32 -14.19 15.03 40.35
CA PRO A 32 -13.73 13.64 40.50
C PRO A 32 -12.55 13.27 39.58
N VAL A 33 -12.54 13.80 38.35
CA VAL A 33 -11.47 13.63 37.36
C VAL A 33 -10.15 14.27 37.82
N ALA A 34 -10.19 15.50 38.32
CA ALA A 34 -8.99 16.22 38.76
C ALA A 34 -8.37 15.59 40.02
N ALA A 35 -9.20 15.05 40.92
CA ALA A 35 -8.74 14.27 42.05
C ALA A 35 -8.02 12.99 41.62
N GLU A 36 -8.55 12.29 40.62
CA GLU A 36 -7.92 11.07 40.08
C GLU A 36 -6.63 11.36 39.31
N VAL A 37 -6.57 12.43 38.51
CA VAL A 37 -5.29 12.89 37.89
C VAL A 37 -4.23 13.13 38.96
N THR A 38 -4.61 13.74 40.09
CA THR A 38 -3.69 14.00 41.20
C THR A 38 -3.21 12.70 41.86
N ARG A 39 -4.10 11.73 42.07
CA ARG A 39 -3.73 10.39 42.59
C ARG A 39 -2.79 9.66 41.66
N ASN A 40 -3.06 9.67 40.35
CA ASN A 40 -2.20 9.04 39.35
C ASN A 40 -0.82 9.69 39.30
N ALA A 41 -0.74 11.01 39.42
CA ALA A 41 0.54 11.71 39.49
C ALA A 41 1.35 11.32 40.75
N ALA A 42 0.68 11.22 41.91
CA ALA A 42 1.32 10.75 43.15
C ALA A 42 1.81 9.30 43.03
N PHE A 43 1.00 8.41 42.45
CA PHE A 43 1.36 7.02 42.18
C PHE A 43 2.59 6.90 41.25
N ILE A 44 2.64 7.70 40.19
CA ILE A 44 3.79 7.72 39.27
C ILE A 44 5.04 8.22 40.01
N GLY A 45 4.89 9.27 40.82
CA GLY A 45 5.97 9.82 41.64
C GLY A 45 6.59 8.80 42.60
N SER A 46 5.77 7.95 43.23
CA SER A 46 6.26 6.91 44.16
C SER A 46 6.91 5.70 43.47
N HIS A 47 6.68 5.52 42.16
CA HIS A 47 7.16 4.34 41.41
C HIS A 47 8.09 4.72 40.24
N LEU A 48 8.73 5.89 40.25
CA LEU A 48 9.61 6.34 39.16
C LEU A 48 10.77 5.37 38.86
N ALA A 49 11.23 4.62 39.87
CA ALA A 49 12.28 3.61 39.72
C ALA A 49 11.76 2.27 39.18
N GLU A 50 10.43 2.10 39.04
CA GLU A 50 9.76 0.84 38.75
C GLU A 50 8.86 0.97 37.50
N PRO A 51 9.46 1.11 36.30
CA PRO A 51 8.70 1.38 35.06
C PRO A 51 7.66 0.29 34.74
N GLY A 52 7.88 -0.95 35.19
CA GLY A 52 6.92 -2.05 35.05
C GLY A 52 5.61 -1.82 35.83
N ILE A 53 5.68 -1.24 37.03
CA ILE A 53 4.49 -0.93 37.84
C ILE A 53 3.68 0.19 37.18
N ILE A 54 4.36 1.23 36.69
CA ILE A 54 3.72 2.32 35.96
C ILE A 54 3.05 1.79 34.68
N ALA A 55 3.73 0.92 33.94
CA ALA A 55 3.19 0.31 32.73
C ALA A 55 1.96 -0.57 33.02
N ALA A 56 1.98 -1.36 34.10
CA ALA A 56 0.85 -2.17 34.52
C ALA A 56 -0.37 -1.30 34.89
N LYS A 57 -0.15 -0.19 35.63
CA LYS A 57 -1.22 0.76 35.96
C LYS A 57 -1.79 1.45 34.73
N LEU A 58 -0.94 1.78 33.75
CA LEU A 58 -1.40 2.33 32.47
C LEU A 58 -2.25 1.32 31.70
N ALA A 59 -1.87 0.04 31.67
CA ALA A 59 -2.67 -1.02 31.06
C ALA A 59 -4.01 -1.26 31.79
N GLU A 60 -4.04 -1.13 33.11
CA GLU A 60 -5.27 -1.13 33.90
C GLU A 60 -6.16 0.06 33.54
N LEU A 61 -5.60 1.28 33.47
CA LEU A 61 -6.33 2.49 33.10
C LEU A 61 -6.95 2.37 31.70
N LEU A 62 -6.18 1.89 30.72
CA LEU A 62 -6.67 1.67 29.36
C LEU A 62 -7.83 0.69 29.31
N ARG A 63 -7.81 -0.38 30.13
CA ARG A 63 -8.89 -1.38 30.20
C ARG A 63 -10.10 -0.89 31.00
N ALA A 64 -9.90 -0.23 32.13
CA ALA A 64 -10.97 0.20 33.03
C ALA A 64 -11.92 1.22 32.39
N HIS A 65 -11.43 1.98 31.41
CA HIS A 65 -12.21 2.96 30.65
C HIS A 65 -12.52 2.49 29.23
N GLN A 66 -12.37 1.19 28.92
CA GLN A 66 -12.90 0.66 27.67
C GLN A 66 -14.43 0.65 27.73
N THR A 67 -15.03 1.31 26.75
CA THR A 67 -16.47 1.28 26.50
C THR A 67 -16.70 0.52 25.21
N PHE A 68 -17.62 -0.45 25.27
CA PHE A 68 -18.13 -1.08 24.07
C PHE A 68 -19.10 -0.12 23.39
N ARG A 69 -18.76 0.33 22.19
CA ARG A 69 -19.63 1.16 21.36
C ARG A 69 -20.21 0.31 20.24
N PRO A 70 -21.50 -0.07 20.31
CA PRO A 70 -22.17 -0.74 19.21
C PRO A 70 -22.05 0.10 17.94
N THR A 71 -21.65 -0.52 16.83
CA THR A 71 -21.37 0.20 15.58
C THR A 71 -22.59 0.35 14.68
N GLY A 72 -23.76 -0.05 15.16
CA GLY A 72 -25.03 0.03 14.41
C GLY A 72 -25.14 -1.02 13.30
N ARG A 73 -26.36 -1.30 12.84
CA ARG A 73 -26.58 -2.16 11.66
C ARG A 73 -26.03 -1.46 10.42
N LEU A 74 -25.24 -2.20 9.65
CA LEU A 74 -24.90 -2.00 8.24
C LEU A 74 -25.82 -0.99 7.54
N THR A 75 -25.36 0.24 7.41
CA THR A 75 -25.99 1.21 6.51
C THR A 75 -25.35 1.11 5.13
N ASP A 76 -26.14 1.35 4.10
CA ASP A 76 -25.91 1.12 2.66
C ASP A 76 -24.63 1.74 2.04
N GLU A 77 -23.77 2.38 2.83
CA GLU A 77 -22.65 3.21 2.36
C GLU A 77 -21.53 2.36 1.72
N LEU A 78 -21.11 1.22 2.30
CA LEU A 78 -20.07 0.37 1.70
C LEU A 78 -20.55 -0.40 0.45
N ALA A 79 -21.83 -0.81 0.45
CA ALA A 79 -22.47 -1.39 -0.72
C ALA A 79 -22.66 -0.35 -1.85
N ARG A 80 -22.77 0.94 -1.50
CA ARG A 80 -22.74 2.07 -2.44
C ARG A 80 -21.33 2.47 -2.88
N GLN A 81 -20.29 2.30 -2.06
CA GLN A 81 -19.01 3.02 -2.25
C GLN A 81 -17.72 2.21 -2.42
N GLY A 82 -17.64 0.88 -2.25
CA GLY A 82 -16.33 0.26 -2.61
C GLY A 82 -15.94 -1.14 -2.20
N LEU A 83 -16.86 -2.10 -2.12
CA LEU A 83 -16.51 -3.52 -2.25
C LEU A 83 -17.03 -4.16 -3.54
N LEU A 84 -17.71 -3.35 -4.36
CA LEU A 84 -18.07 -3.67 -5.72
C LEU A 84 -17.05 -2.99 -6.64
N MET A 85 -15.99 -3.72 -6.99
CA MET A 85 -15.36 -3.49 -8.28
C MET A 85 -16.43 -3.75 -9.36
N ASN A 86 -17.03 -2.69 -9.87
CA ASN A 86 -17.94 -2.66 -11.03
C ASN A 86 -18.86 -3.90 -11.18
N LEU A 87 -19.78 -4.11 -10.23
CA LEU A 87 -20.98 -4.89 -10.50
C LEU A 87 -22.16 -3.93 -10.65
N GLY A 88 -22.79 -3.98 -11.82
CA GLY A 88 -23.88 -3.09 -12.22
C GLY A 88 -25.04 -3.02 -11.22
N THR A 89 -25.88 -2.02 -11.44
CA THR A 89 -26.93 -1.48 -10.56
C THR A 89 -28.03 -2.43 -10.05
N GLY A 90 -27.94 -3.75 -10.30
CA GLY A 90 -29.01 -4.72 -10.01
C GLY A 90 -28.89 -5.57 -8.74
N SER A 91 -27.79 -5.52 -7.96
CA SER A 91 -27.51 -6.51 -6.90
C SER A 91 -27.48 -5.94 -5.46
N ARG A 92 -28.24 -4.89 -5.16
CA ARG A 92 -28.08 -4.14 -3.90
C ARG A 92 -28.62 -4.85 -2.64
N THR A 93 -29.63 -5.71 -2.78
CA THR A 93 -30.28 -6.37 -1.63
C THR A 93 -29.62 -7.69 -1.23
N ALA A 94 -28.92 -8.37 -2.16
CA ALA A 94 -28.19 -9.62 -1.89
C ALA A 94 -26.79 -9.38 -1.29
N ALA A 95 -26.17 -8.24 -1.58
CA ALA A 95 -24.82 -7.90 -1.10
C ALA A 95 -24.74 -7.68 0.42
N ASN A 96 -25.80 -7.16 1.05
CA ASN A 96 -25.80 -6.91 2.50
C ASN A 96 -25.97 -8.19 3.34
N LEU A 97 -26.66 -9.22 2.81
CA LEU A 97 -26.74 -10.54 3.44
C LEU A 97 -25.52 -11.40 3.10
N GLY A 98 -24.98 -11.30 1.88
CA GLY A 98 -23.80 -12.04 1.47
C GLY A 98 -22.49 -11.53 2.07
N SER A 99 -22.34 -10.21 2.28
CA SER A 99 -21.08 -9.63 2.78
C SER A 99 -20.78 -10.00 4.23
N SER A 100 -21.76 -10.02 5.14
CA SER A 100 -21.56 -10.54 6.51
C SER A 100 -21.30 -12.05 6.54
N LEU A 101 -21.98 -12.82 5.67
CA LEU A 101 -21.73 -14.25 5.48
C LEU A 101 -20.33 -14.56 4.91
N LEU A 102 -19.74 -13.65 4.15
CA LEU A 102 -18.44 -13.83 3.48
C LEU A 102 -17.25 -13.19 4.22
N LEU A 103 -17.45 -12.04 4.87
CA LEU A 103 -16.39 -11.29 5.56
C LEU A 103 -16.41 -11.50 7.09
N GLY A 104 -17.57 -11.89 7.64
CA GLY A 104 -17.84 -11.86 9.08
C GLY A 104 -18.25 -10.45 9.54
N ASP A 105 -19.13 -10.38 10.54
CA ASP A 105 -19.72 -9.12 11.02
C ASP A 105 -18.66 -8.09 11.48
N GLU A 106 -17.56 -8.56 12.07
CA GLU A 106 -16.44 -7.73 12.54
C GLU A 106 -15.71 -7.04 11.37
N ALA A 107 -15.37 -7.78 10.32
CA ALA A 107 -14.69 -7.22 9.16
C ALA A 107 -15.57 -6.22 8.42
N VAL A 108 -16.86 -6.52 8.32
CA VAL A 108 -17.82 -5.57 7.74
C VAL A 108 -17.91 -4.30 8.58
N SER A 109 -18.07 -4.41 9.90
CA SER A 109 -18.12 -3.26 10.82
C SER A 109 -16.87 -2.39 10.67
N ASP A 110 -15.68 -2.98 10.75
CA ASP A 110 -14.42 -2.25 10.66
C ASP A 110 -14.24 -1.56 9.30
N LEU A 111 -14.50 -2.26 8.20
CA LEU A 111 -14.37 -1.68 6.86
C LEU A 111 -15.38 -0.54 6.64
N THR A 112 -16.61 -0.62 7.19
CA THR A 112 -17.59 0.48 7.07
C THR A 112 -17.09 1.75 7.74
N GLN A 113 -16.24 1.61 8.75
CA GLN A 113 -15.64 2.71 9.50
C GLN A 113 -14.33 3.19 8.89
N GLY A 114 -13.93 2.64 7.74
CA GLY A 114 -12.71 3.01 7.05
C GLY A 114 -11.45 2.56 7.77
N THR A 115 -11.51 1.43 8.50
CA THR A 115 -10.33 0.75 9.04
C THR A 115 -10.14 -0.60 8.34
N SER A 116 -8.89 -0.92 8.03
CA SER A 116 -8.49 -2.23 7.49
C SER A 116 -7.92 -3.16 8.57
N ARG A 117 -7.87 -2.68 9.82
CA ARG A 117 -7.56 -3.46 11.01
C ARG A 117 -8.83 -4.05 11.63
N LYS A 118 -8.72 -5.29 12.12
CA LYS A 118 -9.65 -5.99 13.00
C LYS A 118 -9.60 -5.39 14.39
N LEU A 119 -10.64 -4.64 14.70
CA LEU A 119 -10.73 -3.77 15.87
C LEU A 119 -12.08 -3.84 16.55
N SER A 120 -13.10 -4.24 15.80
CA SER A 120 -14.40 -4.58 16.32
C SER A 120 -14.41 -5.99 16.92
N THR A 121 -15.27 -6.16 17.92
CA THR A 121 -15.54 -7.42 18.59
C THR A 121 -17.04 -7.70 18.54
N THR A 122 -17.39 -8.97 18.34
CA THR A 122 -18.78 -9.44 18.41
C THR A 122 -19.06 -10.09 19.77
N HIS A 123 -20.04 -9.57 20.49
CA HIS A 123 -20.56 -10.18 21.72
C HIS A 123 -21.88 -10.89 21.44
N THR A 124 -21.96 -12.18 21.77
CA THR A 124 -23.19 -12.97 21.66
C THR A 124 -23.80 -13.18 23.03
N THR A 125 -25.03 -12.71 23.21
CA THR A 125 -25.83 -12.91 24.42
C THR A 125 -26.93 -13.93 24.13
N VAL A 126 -27.05 -14.95 24.98
CA VAL A 126 -28.15 -15.92 24.92
C VAL A 126 -29.13 -15.57 26.03
N THR A 127 -30.28 -15.03 25.65
CA THR A 127 -31.36 -14.69 26.58
C THR A 127 -32.38 -15.82 26.59
N PRO A 128 -32.58 -16.53 27.71
CA PRO A 128 -33.66 -17.50 27.81
C PRO A 128 -35.02 -16.79 27.76
N THR A 129 -35.93 -17.27 26.91
CA THR A 129 -37.31 -16.82 26.77
C THR A 129 -38.26 -17.99 27.03
N PHE A 130 -39.55 -17.70 27.24
CA PHE A 130 -40.57 -18.72 27.51
C PHE A 130 -40.73 -19.75 26.37
N ASP A 131 -40.34 -19.39 25.15
CA ASP A 131 -40.44 -20.24 23.94
C ASP A 131 -39.08 -20.79 23.45
N GLY A 132 -37.99 -20.62 24.23
CA GLY A 132 -36.66 -21.11 23.85
C GLY A 132 -35.52 -20.17 24.26
N ALA A 133 -34.36 -20.27 23.60
CA ALA A 133 -33.24 -19.35 23.81
C ALA A 133 -33.14 -18.35 22.65
N GLN A 134 -33.22 -17.05 22.95
CA GLN A 134 -32.99 -15.98 21.98
C GLN A 134 -31.50 -15.61 21.96
N VAL A 135 -30.83 -15.86 20.84
CA VAL A 135 -29.44 -15.48 20.64
C VAL A 135 -29.38 -14.09 19.99
N THR A 136 -28.71 -13.14 20.63
CA THR A 136 -28.48 -11.78 20.10
C THR A 136 -26.99 -11.52 20.01
N SER A 137 -26.48 -11.30 18.79
CA SER A 137 -25.09 -10.87 18.57
C SER A 137 -25.04 -9.36 18.32
N THR A 138 -24.14 -8.66 19.00
CA THR A 138 -23.86 -7.24 18.79
C THR A 138 -22.38 -7.05 18.48
N THR A 139 -22.09 -6.45 17.34
CA THR A 139 -20.73 -6.05 16.95
C THR A 139 -20.52 -4.59 17.32
N GLY A 140 -19.35 -4.29 17.85
CA GLY A 140 -18.99 -2.95 18.28
C GLY A 140 -17.49 -2.75 18.41
N LEU A 141 -17.09 -1.52 18.69
CA LEU A 141 -15.69 -1.20 18.96
C LEU A 141 -15.47 -1.11 20.47
N GLU A 142 -14.40 -1.74 20.93
CA GLU A 142 -13.84 -1.42 22.24
C GLU A 142 -12.99 -0.14 22.11
N GLN A 143 -13.50 0.96 22.64
CA GLN A 143 -12.81 2.25 22.61
C GLN A 143 -12.59 2.77 24.02
N TYR A 144 -11.48 3.47 24.22
CA TYR A 144 -11.30 4.24 25.43
C TYR A 144 -12.36 5.34 25.49
N GLU A 145 -13.05 5.47 26.63
CA GLU A 145 -14.05 6.50 26.83
C GLU A 145 -13.38 7.87 26.83
N MET A 146 -13.55 8.61 25.74
CA MET A 146 -13.03 9.98 25.63
C MET A 146 -13.98 11.02 26.24
N GLY A 147 -15.21 10.62 26.58
CA GLY A 147 -16.18 11.45 27.31
C GLY A 147 -15.97 11.39 28.83
N GLY A 148 -16.71 12.20 29.58
CA GLY A 148 -16.77 12.09 31.05
C GLY A 148 -15.45 12.37 31.80
N GLY A 149 -14.42 12.88 31.12
CA GLY A 149 -13.10 13.14 31.69
C GLY A 149 -12.03 12.08 31.40
N GLY A 150 -12.35 11.01 30.66
CA GLY A 150 -11.39 9.95 30.38
C GLY A 150 -10.16 10.45 29.60
N PHE A 151 -10.34 11.34 28.62
CA PHE A 151 -9.21 11.95 27.92
C PHE A 151 -8.26 12.68 28.88
N GLU A 152 -8.82 13.47 29.80
CA GLU A 152 -8.07 14.22 30.81
C GLU A 152 -7.34 13.29 31.78
N LEU A 153 -7.93 12.15 32.14
CA LEU A 153 -7.29 11.12 32.95
C LEU A 153 -6.06 10.54 32.24
N LEU A 154 -6.23 10.06 31.00
CA LEU A 154 -5.14 9.45 30.24
C LEU A 154 -4.04 10.47 29.91
N LEU A 155 -4.42 11.68 29.51
CA LEU A 155 -3.49 12.77 29.26
C LEU A 155 -2.73 13.15 30.53
N GLY A 156 -3.43 13.26 31.66
CA GLY A 156 -2.84 13.56 32.96
C GLY A 156 -1.84 12.48 33.40
N PHE A 157 -2.21 11.21 33.24
CA PHE A 157 -1.34 10.07 33.53
C PHE A 157 -0.05 10.13 32.71
N LEU A 158 -0.14 10.29 31.38
CA LEU A 158 1.04 10.35 30.51
C LEU A 158 1.92 11.58 30.77
N LYS A 159 1.31 12.73 31.10
CA LYS A 159 2.05 13.96 31.46
C LYS A 159 2.82 13.81 32.77
N ALA A 160 2.28 13.06 33.72
CA ALA A 160 2.92 12.84 35.01
C ALA A 160 4.17 11.95 34.91
N ILE A 161 4.33 11.15 33.84
CA ILE A 161 5.55 10.39 33.60
C ILE A 161 6.67 11.35 33.12
N PRO A 162 7.79 11.48 33.85
CA PRO A 162 8.90 12.33 33.45
C PRO A 162 9.46 11.90 32.09
N ALA A 163 9.83 12.87 31.24
CA ALA A 163 10.27 12.62 29.86
C ALA A 163 11.38 11.57 29.75
N GLY A 164 12.37 11.59 30.66
CA GLY A 164 13.47 10.61 30.70
C GLY A 164 13.05 9.19 31.06
N THR A 165 11.91 9.00 31.72
CA THR A 165 11.40 7.69 32.16
C THR A 165 10.46 7.06 31.12
N ARG A 166 9.90 7.85 30.20
CA ARG A 166 8.91 7.37 29.22
C ARG A 166 9.40 6.24 28.32
N PRO A 167 10.66 6.21 27.83
CA PRO A 167 11.18 5.08 27.06
C PRO A 167 11.13 3.77 27.85
N ALA A 168 11.53 3.79 29.13
CA ALA A 168 11.53 2.61 29.98
C ALA A 168 10.11 2.11 30.27
N VAL A 169 9.15 3.03 30.52
CA VAL A 169 7.74 2.66 30.71
C VAL A 169 7.13 2.09 29.43
N ALA A 170 7.39 2.70 28.27
CA ALA A 170 6.90 2.19 26.99
C ALA A 170 7.45 0.80 26.67
N ALA A 171 8.75 0.57 26.92
CA ALA A 171 9.38 -0.75 26.76
C ALA A 171 8.81 -1.79 27.74
N ALA A 172 8.59 -1.41 29.01
CA ALA A 172 7.99 -2.29 30.00
C ALA A 172 6.53 -2.64 29.64
N TYR A 173 5.77 -1.66 29.11
CA TYR A 173 4.43 -1.90 28.59
C TYR A 173 4.46 -2.90 27.43
N GLU A 174 5.35 -2.70 26.46
CA GLU A 174 5.47 -3.59 25.31
C GLU A 174 5.89 -5.01 25.71
N ALA A 175 6.81 -5.16 26.66
CA ALA A 175 7.21 -6.46 27.18
C ALA A 175 6.05 -7.20 27.87
N ALA A 176 5.23 -6.48 28.65
CA ALA A 176 4.13 -7.07 29.40
C ALA A 176 2.88 -7.35 28.55
N GLN A 177 2.55 -6.45 27.62
CA GLN A 177 1.35 -6.54 26.78
C GLN A 177 1.64 -7.19 25.42
N HIS A 178 2.92 -7.39 25.09
CA HIS A 178 3.39 -7.87 23.80
C HIS A 178 2.80 -7.07 22.62
N LYS A 179 2.63 -5.77 22.84
CA LYS A 179 2.07 -4.76 21.93
C LYS A 179 2.64 -3.40 22.33
N SER A 180 3.10 -2.61 21.36
CA SER A 180 3.62 -1.27 21.64
C SER A 180 2.54 -0.39 22.29
N LEU A 181 2.93 0.50 23.21
CA LEU A 181 1.99 1.45 23.81
C LEU A 181 1.31 2.33 22.76
N SER A 182 2.03 2.70 21.69
CA SER A 182 1.47 3.40 20.54
C SER A 182 0.39 2.61 19.81
N ALA A 183 0.54 1.28 19.69
CA ALA A 183 -0.49 0.43 19.09
C ALA A 183 -1.72 0.31 20.00
N ALA A 184 -1.52 0.16 21.31
CA ALA A 184 -2.64 0.17 22.26
C ALA A 184 -3.43 1.50 22.19
N LEU A 185 -2.75 2.65 22.09
CA LEU A 185 -3.41 3.94 21.87
C LEU A 185 -4.06 4.04 20.49
N GLY A 186 -3.42 3.50 19.44
CA GLY A 186 -3.97 3.40 18.09
C GLY A 186 -5.31 2.67 18.02
N GLU A 187 -5.44 1.62 18.81
CA GLU A 187 -6.64 0.78 18.89
C GLU A 187 -7.72 1.39 19.79
N SER A 188 -7.32 1.98 20.91
CA SER A 188 -8.26 2.46 21.91
C SER A 188 -8.72 3.90 21.67
N VAL A 189 -7.90 4.74 21.02
CA VAL A 189 -8.19 6.16 20.73
C VAL A 189 -8.29 6.38 19.21
N ARG A 190 -9.52 6.39 18.70
CA ARG A 190 -9.79 6.47 17.23
C ARG A 190 -9.73 7.87 16.64
N ASP A 191 -10.03 8.89 17.44
CA ASP A 191 -9.88 10.26 16.97
C ASP A 191 -8.40 10.57 16.80
N ALA A 192 -7.95 10.68 15.54
CA ALA A 192 -6.54 10.82 15.20
C ALA A 192 -5.93 12.10 15.81
N GLY A 193 -6.68 13.20 15.88
CA GLY A 193 -6.20 14.46 16.48
C GLY A 193 -5.97 14.34 18.00
N THR A 194 -6.88 13.66 18.69
CA THR A 194 -6.75 13.38 20.12
C THR A 194 -5.61 12.40 20.38
N ARG A 195 -5.51 11.34 19.57
CA ARG A 195 -4.42 10.37 19.67
C ARG A 195 -3.06 11.02 19.42
N GLU A 196 -2.94 11.89 18.43
CA GLU A 196 -1.70 12.62 18.15
C GLU A 196 -1.20 13.39 19.39
N THR A 197 -2.13 14.00 20.14
CA THR A 197 -1.79 14.71 21.39
C THR A 197 -1.17 13.78 22.44
N LEU A 198 -1.70 12.56 22.57
CA LEU A 198 -1.17 11.54 23.49
C LEU A 198 0.17 11.00 22.99
N LEU A 199 0.29 10.72 21.69
CA LEU A 199 1.52 10.17 21.08
C LEU A 199 2.71 11.11 21.20
N ARG A 200 2.51 12.44 21.19
CA ARG A 200 3.58 13.42 21.43
C ARG A 200 4.18 13.35 22.83
N LEU A 201 3.49 12.70 23.78
CA LEU A 201 4.05 12.45 25.10
C LEU A 201 4.92 11.19 25.10
N LEU A 202 4.74 10.27 24.15
CA LEU A 202 5.52 9.03 24.09
C LEU A 202 6.88 9.25 23.39
N PRO A 203 7.84 8.33 23.57
CA PRO A 203 9.03 8.30 22.73
C PRO A 203 8.64 8.27 21.24
N PRO A 204 9.44 8.87 20.34
CA PRO A 204 9.19 8.79 18.91
C PRO A 204 9.00 7.33 18.48
N PRO A 205 7.90 7.00 17.77
CA PRO A 205 7.57 5.61 17.44
C PRO A 205 8.56 4.99 16.44
N LEU A 206 9.26 5.83 15.68
CA LEU A 206 10.28 5.45 14.72
C LEU A 206 11.51 6.32 14.97
N SER A 207 12.70 5.74 14.90
CA SER A 207 13.95 6.50 15.04
C SER A 207 14.19 7.39 13.82
N ASP A 208 14.90 8.49 14.01
CA ASP A 208 15.34 9.37 12.91
C ASP A 208 16.07 8.61 11.80
N ALA A 209 16.93 7.66 12.17
CA ALA A 209 17.68 6.84 11.22
C ALA A 209 16.75 5.97 10.36
N GLN A 210 15.75 5.35 10.99
CA GLN A 210 14.75 4.55 10.29
C GLN A 210 13.86 5.42 9.40
N LEU A 211 13.35 6.55 9.91
CA LEU A 211 12.54 7.49 9.13
C LEU A 211 13.31 8.06 7.93
N THR A 212 14.61 8.30 8.08
CA THR A 212 15.43 8.83 6.99
C THR A 212 15.61 7.80 5.88
N LEU A 213 15.99 6.56 6.24
CA LEU A 213 16.17 5.50 5.25
C LEU A 213 14.84 5.12 4.61
N ASP A 214 13.83 4.81 5.41
CA ASP A 214 12.58 4.30 4.89
C ASP A 214 11.78 5.41 4.18
N GLY A 215 11.90 6.67 4.62
CA GLY A 215 11.36 7.82 3.90
C GLY A 215 12.03 8.03 2.55
N PHE A 216 13.34 7.79 2.42
CA PHE A 216 14.03 7.77 1.11
C PHE A 216 13.56 6.60 0.23
N LEU A 217 13.45 5.39 0.80
CA LEU A 217 12.94 4.21 0.07
C LEU A 217 11.49 4.41 -0.41
N GLU A 218 10.66 5.14 0.33
CA GLU A 218 9.30 5.53 -0.09
C GLU A 218 9.34 6.35 -1.39
N GLN A 219 10.32 7.26 -1.54
CA GLN A 219 10.47 8.05 -2.78
C GLN A 219 10.74 7.16 -3.99
N LEU A 220 11.59 6.16 -3.80
CA LEU A 220 11.97 5.21 -4.84
C LEU A 220 10.79 4.30 -5.20
N ALA A 221 10.08 3.77 -4.19
CA ALA A 221 9.01 2.78 -4.35
C ALA A 221 7.67 3.38 -4.80
N VAL A 222 7.33 4.58 -4.34
CA VAL A 222 6.02 5.21 -4.58
C VAL A 222 6.10 6.20 -5.74
N GLY A 223 7.28 6.78 -5.99
CA GLY A 223 7.51 7.77 -7.05
C GLY A 223 8.36 7.24 -8.20
N MET A 224 9.66 7.06 -7.98
CA MET A 224 10.62 6.88 -9.08
C MET A 224 10.50 5.53 -9.81
N SER A 225 9.99 4.48 -9.17
CA SER A 225 9.72 3.20 -9.83
C SER A 225 8.50 3.24 -10.75
N TYR A 226 7.63 4.23 -10.60
CA TYR A 226 6.49 4.49 -11.49
C TYR A 226 6.85 5.45 -12.64
N SER A 227 8.06 5.99 -12.66
CA SER A 227 8.46 6.94 -13.68
C SER A 227 9.08 6.23 -14.89
N ASP A 228 8.50 6.51 -16.07
CA ASP A 228 9.05 6.15 -17.38
C ASP A 228 10.25 7.04 -17.79
N GLN A 229 10.61 8.04 -16.97
CA GLN A 229 11.79 8.87 -17.20
C GLN A 229 13.06 8.00 -17.28
N THR A 230 13.97 8.41 -18.15
CA THR A 230 15.29 7.80 -18.28
C THR A 230 16.10 7.97 -16.99
N ALA A 231 17.15 7.15 -16.85
CA ALA A 231 18.10 7.31 -15.75
C ALA A 231 18.67 8.74 -15.69
N GLU A 232 19.01 9.32 -16.84
CA GLU A 232 19.60 10.67 -16.93
C GLU A 232 18.62 11.75 -16.45
N GLU A 233 17.36 11.67 -16.85
CA GLU A 233 16.31 12.59 -16.40
C GLU A 233 16.09 12.52 -14.88
N LEU A 234 15.99 11.31 -14.31
CA LEU A 234 15.80 11.12 -12.87
C LEU A 234 16.99 11.62 -12.05
N ASN A 235 18.22 11.49 -12.57
CA ASN A 235 19.42 12.01 -11.93
C ASN A 235 19.61 13.52 -12.14
N GLY A 236 18.88 14.11 -13.08
CA GLY A 236 18.92 15.53 -13.43
C GLY A 236 17.96 16.40 -12.60
N ALA A 237 17.48 17.48 -13.22
CA ALA A 237 16.55 18.42 -12.58
C ALA A 237 15.06 18.09 -12.83
N ALA A 238 14.76 16.86 -13.23
CA ALA A 238 13.38 16.46 -13.50
C ALA A 238 12.52 16.54 -12.23
N THR A 239 11.24 16.87 -12.42
CA THR A 239 10.22 16.82 -11.37
C THR A 239 9.30 15.63 -11.62
N GLU A 240 8.87 14.99 -10.55
CA GLU A 240 7.78 14.02 -10.61
C GLU A 240 6.46 14.80 -10.54
N GLU A 241 5.73 14.86 -11.65
CA GLU A 241 4.59 15.76 -11.80
C GLU A 241 3.39 15.38 -10.93
N ARG A 242 3.16 14.09 -10.68
CA ARG A 242 1.95 13.59 -10.01
C ARG A 242 1.91 14.00 -8.54
N ARG A 243 3.04 13.94 -7.85
CA ARG A 243 3.19 14.18 -6.42
C ARG A 243 4.23 15.27 -6.10
N GLY A 244 4.73 15.96 -7.11
CA GLY A 244 5.55 17.17 -6.98
C GLY A 244 6.87 16.95 -6.26
N SER A 245 7.48 15.76 -6.39
CA SER A 245 8.80 15.47 -5.82
C SER A 245 9.94 15.88 -6.76
N HIS A 246 11.15 15.97 -6.23
CA HIS A 246 12.37 16.32 -6.97
C HIS A 246 13.37 15.14 -6.95
N PRO A 247 13.22 14.14 -7.84
CA PRO A 247 14.04 12.93 -7.85
C PRO A 247 15.56 13.16 -7.80
N GLY A 248 16.12 13.97 -8.68
CA GLY A 248 17.58 14.17 -8.73
C GLY A 248 18.13 14.87 -7.48
N ALA A 249 17.35 15.78 -6.88
CA ALA A 249 17.72 16.41 -5.62
C ALA A 249 17.79 15.38 -4.48
N LEU A 250 16.80 14.48 -4.39
CA LEU A 250 16.76 13.40 -3.41
C LEU A 250 17.91 12.40 -3.62
N LEU A 251 18.12 11.95 -4.85
CA LEU A 251 19.18 11.02 -5.22
C LEU A 251 20.56 11.62 -4.89
N SER A 252 20.82 12.87 -5.29
CA SER A 252 22.08 13.55 -4.99
C SER A 252 22.30 13.76 -3.48
N HIS A 253 21.25 14.14 -2.74
CA HIS A 253 21.32 14.36 -1.29
C HIS A 253 21.70 13.10 -0.52
N PHE A 254 21.11 11.95 -0.88
CA PHE A 254 21.42 10.67 -0.24
C PHE A 254 22.59 9.90 -0.90
N GLY A 255 23.16 10.44 -1.97
CA GLY A 255 24.31 9.89 -2.68
C GLY A 255 24.01 8.64 -3.49
N TYR A 256 22.89 8.63 -4.21
CA TYR A 256 22.48 7.55 -5.11
C TYR A 256 22.38 8.03 -6.55
N GLY A 257 22.51 7.11 -7.50
CA GLY A 257 22.17 7.31 -8.90
C GLY A 257 21.08 6.33 -9.34
N ALA A 258 20.11 6.81 -10.11
CA ALA A 258 19.13 5.96 -10.77
C ALA A 258 19.78 5.17 -11.91
N GLY A 259 19.56 3.86 -11.94
CA GLY A 259 19.85 3.01 -13.10
C GLY A 259 18.72 3.07 -14.14
N GLU A 260 18.90 2.34 -15.23
CA GLU A 260 17.93 2.26 -16.33
C GLU A 260 16.62 1.59 -15.90
N LEU A 261 15.53 1.92 -16.60
CA LEU A 261 14.25 1.25 -16.43
C LEU A 261 14.36 -0.18 -16.96
N VAL A 262 14.01 -1.14 -16.12
CA VAL A 262 13.97 -2.56 -16.50
C VAL A 262 12.53 -2.90 -16.83
N LEU A 263 12.25 -3.13 -18.11
CA LEU A 263 10.96 -3.61 -18.60
C LEU A 263 11.00 -5.11 -18.84
N GLY A 264 10.01 -5.82 -18.32
CA GLY A 264 9.78 -7.24 -18.52
C GLY A 264 8.41 -7.56 -19.10
N ARG A 265 8.12 -8.85 -19.19
CA ARG A 265 6.83 -9.37 -19.66
C ARG A 265 5.71 -9.06 -18.66
N TRP A 266 4.49 -8.96 -19.17
CA TRP A 266 3.26 -8.77 -18.39
C TRP A 266 3.33 -7.52 -17.50
N GLY A 267 3.84 -6.42 -18.07
CA GLY A 267 3.88 -5.10 -17.39
C GLY A 267 4.85 -5.02 -16.24
N PHE A 268 5.69 -6.04 -16.05
CA PHE A 268 6.73 -6.00 -15.02
C PHE A 268 7.67 -4.83 -15.26
N GLN A 269 7.86 -4.02 -14.23
CA GLN A 269 8.86 -2.96 -14.22
C GLN A 269 9.63 -2.93 -12.89
N MET A 270 10.93 -2.70 -12.98
CA MET A 270 11.77 -2.39 -11.83
C MET A 270 12.85 -1.38 -12.19
N ARG A 271 13.50 -0.84 -11.16
CA ARG A 271 14.70 -0.02 -11.30
C ARG A 271 15.68 -0.33 -10.18
N VAL A 272 16.97 -0.34 -10.52
CA VAL A 272 18.04 -0.43 -9.52
C VAL A 272 18.65 0.95 -9.33
N PHE A 273 18.81 1.37 -8.08
CA PHE A 273 19.49 2.60 -7.68
C PHE A 273 20.82 2.24 -7.04
N HIS A 274 21.90 2.83 -7.52
CA HIS A 274 23.25 2.48 -7.12
C HIS A 274 23.83 3.53 -6.17
N PRO A 275 24.49 3.11 -5.08
CA PRO A 275 25.20 4.03 -4.20
C PRO A 275 26.37 4.66 -4.95
N LEU A 276 26.53 5.98 -4.86
CA LEU A 276 27.66 6.70 -5.41
C LEU A 276 28.87 6.54 -4.45
N PRO A 277 30.03 6.06 -4.93
CA PRO A 277 31.21 5.85 -4.10
C PRO A 277 31.61 7.09 -3.29
N GLY A 278 31.81 6.92 -1.98
CA GLY A 278 32.22 8.01 -1.06
C GLY A 278 31.14 9.07 -0.78
N ARG A 279 29.94 8.94 -1.34
CA ARG A 279 28.83 9.89 -1.18
C ARG A 279 27.57 9.25 -0.60
N ALA A 280 27.34 7.98 -0.89
CA ALA A 280 26.12 7.29 -0.48
C ALA A 280 26.00 7.22 1.05
N LYS A 281 24.83 7.60 1.56
CA LYS A 281 24.52 7.51 2.99
C LYS A 281 24.43 6.06 3.47
N TRP A 282 24.03 5.14 2.59
CA TRP A 282 23.99 3.71 2.86
C TRP A 282 24.77 2.96 1.78
N PRO A 283 25.42 1.83 2.12
CA PRO A 283 26.31 1.15 1.20
C PRO A 283 25.59 0.24 0.21
N HIS A 284 24.29 0.02 0.38
CA HIS A 284 23.53 -0.97 -0.39
C HIS A 284 22.84 -0.34 -1.59
N PRO A 285 22.86 -0.99 -2.77
CA PRO A 285 21.94 -0.65 -3.86
C PRO A 285 20.48 -0.87 -3.45
N VAL A 286 19.56 -0.21 -4.14
CA VAL A 286 18.12 -0.37 -3.92
C VAL A 286 17.48 -0.95 -5.18
N ALA A 287 16.77 -2.06 -5.06
CA ALA A 287 15.91 -2.59 -6.13
C ALA A 287 14.47 -2.19 -5.83
N ALA A 288 13.91 -1.27 -6.61
CA ALA A 288 12.53 -0.82 -6.48
C ALA A 288 11.65 -1.43 -7.58
N PHE A 289 10.54 -2.05 -7.18
CA PHE A 289 9.58 -2.68 -8.08
C PHE A 289 8.34 -1.80 -8.22
N ARG A 290 7.87 -1.62 -9.46
CA ARG A 290 6.64 -0.86 -9.74
C ARG A 290 5.42 -1.67 -9.32
N GLY A 291 4.41 -0.99 -8.77
CA GLY A 291 3.08 -1.57 -8.59
C GLY A 291 2.09 -1.13 -9.66
N THR A 292 0.80 -1.36 -9.41
CA THR A 292 -0.31 -0.98 -10.31
C THR A 292 -0.50 0.54 -10.37
N GLU A 293 -0.64 1.11 -11.57
CA GLU A 293 -0.98 2.52 -11.79
C GLU A 293 -2.48 2.81 -11.60
N GLY A 294 -2.95 2.64 -10.37
CA GLY A 294 -4.36 2.82 -10.02
C GLY A 294 -5.25 1.69 -10.53
N VAL A 295 -6.39 1.49 -9.87
CA VAL A 295 -7.36 0.48 -10.29
C VAL A 295 -8.14 1.03 -11.48
N LYS A 296 -7.79 0.58 -12.68
CA LYS A 296 -8.48 0.94 -13.93
C LYS A 296 -8.84 -0.33 -14.70
N TYR A 297 -10.01 -0.31 -15.35
CA TYR A 297 -10.34 -1.27 -16.40
C TYR A 297 -10.53 -0.48 -17.70
N ASP A 298 -9.48 -0.44 -18.48
CA ASP A 298 -9.37 0.16 -19.80
C ASP A 298 -8.46 -0.74 -20.68
N PRO A 299 -8.91 -1.99 -20.95
CA PRO A 299 -8.09 -3.02 -21.59
C PRO A 299 -7.60 -2.58 -22.97
N SER A 300 -8.39 -1.78 -23.69
CA SER A 300 -8.02 -1.19 -24.99
C SER A 300 -7.27 0.15 -24.88
N GLY A 301 -7.24 0.78 -23.70
CA GLY A 301 -6.69 2.12 -23.47
C GLY A 301 -7.51 3.25 -24.10
N GLU A 302 -8.65 2.97 -24.73
CA GLU A 302 -9.43 3.96 -25.48
C GLU A 302 -10.12 4.97 -24.57
N GLN A 303 -10.50 4.58 -23.35
CA GLN A 303 -11.07 5.53 -22.39
C GLN A 303 -10.00 6.58 -21.99
N SER A 304 -8.81 6.12 -21.63
CA SER A 304 -7.68 6.97 -21.25
C SER A 304 -7.23 7.85 -22.42
N ALA A 305 -7.22 7.29 -23.64
CA ALA A 305 -6.97 8.04 -24.87
C ALA A 305 -8.01 9.16 -25.11
N GLY A 306 -9.29 8.86 -24.88
CA GLY A 306 -10.39 9.82 -24.98
C GLY A 306 -10.26 10.96 -23.98
N GLU A 307 -9.97 10.64 -22.72
CA GLU A 307 -9.74 11.64 -21.67
C GLU A 307 -8.51 12.52 -21.95
N ALA A 308 -7.42 11.91 -22.42
CA ALA A 308 -6.22 12.65 -22.79
C ALA A 308 -6.48 13.61 -23.94
N ARG A 309 -7.22 13.17 -24.97
CA ARG A 309 -7.64 14.03 -26.08
C ARG A 309 -8.46 15.22 -25.58
N ALA A 310 -9.40 15.00 -24.66
CA ALA A 310 -10.19 16.07 -24.07
C ALA A 310 -9.36 17.06 -23.23
N LYS A 311 -8.26 16.60 -22.65
CA LYS A 311 -7.34 17.39 -21.81
C LYS A 311 -6.11 17.92 -22.57
N GLY A 312 -6.04 17.74 -23.89
CA GLY A 312 -4.89 18.13 -24.72
C GLY A 312 -3.58 17.43 -24.37
N LYS A 313 -3.65 16.23 -23.76
CA LYS A 313 -2.50 15.42 -23.36
C LYS A 313 -2.06 14.45 -24.46
N ASN A 314 -0.90 13.82 -24.30
CA ASN A 314 -0.39 12.80 -25.21
C ASN A 314 -1.32 11.57 -25.21
N VAL A 315 -2.05 11.39 -26.32
CA VAL A 315 -3.03 10.31 -26.48
C VAL A 315 -2.37 8.93 -26.51
N GLY A 316 -1.21 8.81 -27.16
CA GLY A 316 -0.51 7.53 -27.27
C GLY A 316 -0.01 7.04 -25.92
N GLN A 317 0.57 7.95 -25.13
CA GLN A 317 1.01 7.68 -23.77
C GLN A 317 -0.17 7.31 -22.85
N ALA A 318 -1.24 8.11 -22.85
CA ALA A 318 -2.39 7.83 -22.00
C ALA A 318 -3.09 6.50 -22.35
N ARG A 319 -3.16 6.15 -23.64
CA ARG A 319 -3.64 4.83 -24.06
C ARG A 319 -2.77 3.72 -23.47
N HIS A 320 -1.45 3.89 -23.53
CA HIS A 320 -0.50 2.93 -22.98
C HIS A 320 -0.69 2.75 -21.47
N GLU A 321 -0.75 3.85 -20.71
CA GLU A 321 -1.00 3.85 -19.26
C GLU A 321 -2.33 3.16 -18.88
N GLY A 322 -3.39 3.35 -19.67
CA GLY A 322 -4.68 2.69 -19.47
C GLY A 322 -4.61 1.17 -19.61
N MET A 323 -3.93 0.69 -20.68
CA MET A 323 -3.72 -0.74 -20.90
C MET A 323 -2.83 -1.36 -19.81
N GLU A 324 -1.75 -0.68 -19.42
CA GLU A 324 -0.85 -1.16 -18.36
C GLU A 324 -1.56 -1.24 -17.00
N GLY A 325 -2.30 -0.20 -16.60
CA GLY A 325 -3.06 -0.20 -15.36
C GLY A 325 -4.10 -1.32 -15.31
N THR A 326 -4.72 -1.66 -16.44
CA THR A 326 -5.68 -2.77 -16.53
C THR A 326 -5.00 -4.12 -16.36
N GLN A 327 -3.85 -4.30 -17.01
CA GLN A 327 -3.10 -5.54 -16.92
C GLN A 327 -2.54 -5.75 -15.51
N ASP A 328 -1.99 -4.70 -14.88
CA ASP A 328 -1.51 -4.75 -13.49
C ASP A 328 -2.68 -5.09 -12.53
N THR A 329 -3.85 -4.48 -12.73
CA THR A 329 -5.05 -4.75 -11.92
C THR A 329 -5.50 -6.22 -12.07
N LEU A 330 -5.76 -6.69 -13.29
CA LEU A 330 -6.35 -8.03 -13.46
C LEU A 330 -5.33 -9.17 -13.34
N ILE A 331 -4.13 -9.01 -13.87
CA ILE A 331 -3.10 -10.06 -13.87
C ILE A 331 -2.24 -9.99 -12.61
N GLY A 332 -1.90 -8.80 -12.14
CA GLY A 332 -1.08 -8.58 -10.96
C GLY A 332 -1.85 -8.75 -9.66
N ASP A 333 -3.02 -8.10 -9.53
CA ASP A 333 -3.77 -8.02 -8.27
C ASP A 333 -4.89 -9.08 -8.14
N PHE A 334 -5.72 -9.23 -9.17
CA PHE A 334 -6.94 -10.07 -9.10
C PHE A 334 -6.81 -11.48 -9.65
N ALA A 335 -5.68 -11.84 -10.27
CA ALA A 335 -5.53 -13.17 -10.84
C ALA A 335 -5.70 -14.26 -9.76
N PRO A 336 -6.25 -15.44 -10.10
CA PRO A 336 -6.43 -16.58 -9.19
C PRO A 336 -5.13 -17.26 -8.70
N ALA A 337 -4.03 -16.51 -8.60
CA ALA A 337 -2.74 -16.88 -8.06
C ALA A 337 -2.28 -15.84 -7.03
N GLU A 338 -1.20 -16.11 -6.32
CA GLU A 338 -0.53 -15.17 -5.42
C GLU A 338 -0.33 -13.79 -6.08
N VAL A 339 -0.65 -12.71 -5.36
CA VAL A 339 -0.52 -11.32 -5.85
C VAL A 339 0.92 -11.07 -6.31
N GLY A 340 1.08 -10.58 -7.55
CA GLY A 340 2.39 -10.34 -8.17
C GLY A 340 3.11 -11.58 -8.72
N TRP A 341 2.62 -12.80 -8.48
CA TRP A 341 3.27 -14.04 -8.96
C TRP A 341 3.34 -14.10 -10.49
N LEU A 342 2.27 -13.71 -11.16
CA LEU A 342 2.16 -13.73 -12.62
C LEU A 342 3.05 -12.67 -13.30
N GLN A 343 3.50 -11.65 -12.58
CA GLN A 343 4.54 -10.72 -13.05
C GLN A 343 5.95 -11.18 -12.65
N TYR A 344 6.14 -11.71 -11.44
CA TYR A 344 7.44 -12.21 -11.00
C TYR A 344 7.95 -13.37 -11.85
N ARG A 345 7.14 -14.43 -11.99
CA ARG A 345 7.58 -15.72 -12.56
C ARG A 345 8.16 -15.61 -13.98
N PRO A 346 7.48 -14.99 -14.96
CA PRO A 346 8.05 -14.86 -16.30
C PRO A 346 9.32 -13.98 -16.31
N ASN A 347 9.51 -13.14 -15.30
CA ASN A 347 10.64 -12.20 -15.21
C ASN A 347 11.71 -12.62 -14.20
N ALA A 348 11.61 -13.81 -13.60
CA ALA A 348 12.50 -14.23 -12.51
C ALA A 348 13.99 -14.21 -12.90
N ASP A 349 14.30 -14.60 -14.14
CA ASP A 349 15.67 -14.57 -14.69
C ASP A 349 16.15 -13.13 -14.98
N LEU A 350 15.26 -12.25 -15.44
CA LEU A 350 15.56 -10.84 -15.67
C LEU A 350 15.84 -10.13 -14.35
N ILE A 351 14.99 -10.35 -13.35
CA ILE A 351 15.16 -9.86 -11.98
C ILE A 351 16.50 -10.34 -11.43
N ARG A 352 16.78 -11.65 -11.50
CA ARG A 352 18.03 -12.22 -11.00
C ARG A 352 19.25 -11.60 -11.68
N THR A 353 19.19 -11.33 -12.98
CA THR A 353 20.28 -10.69 -13.74
C THR A 353 20.59 -9.31 -13.19
N ASN A 354 19.57 -8.48 -12.96
CA ASN A 354 19.71 -7.14 -12.40
C ASN A 354 20.19 -7.16 -10.94
N LEU A 355 19.68 -8.08 -10.12
CA LEU A 355 20.14 -8.25 -8.74
C LEU A 355 21.59 -8.74 -8.66
N ALA A 356 22.00 -9.66 -9.54
CA ALA A 356 23.37 -10.15 -9.60
C ALA A 356 24.34 -9.06 -10.04
N ALA A 357 23.95 -8.19 -10.98
CA ALA A 357 24.76 -7.03 -11.35
C ALA A 357 24.89 -6.03 -10.19
N ALA A 358 23.80 -5.80 -9.45
CA ALA A 358 23.79 -4.94 -8.28
C ALA A 358 24.70 -5.44 -7.14
N LEU A 359 24.95 -6.76 -7.03
CA LEU A 359 25.83 -7.33 -6.00
C LEU A 359 27.25 -6.77 -5.98
N LYS A 360 27.72 -6.17 -7.09
CA LYS A 360 29.01 -5.44 -7.12
C LYS A 360 29.05 -4.33 -6.05
N GLY A 361 27.90 -3.72 -5.74
CA GLY A 361 27.73 -2.77 -4.65
C GLY A 361 27.25 -3.38 -3.33
N GLY A 362 27.10 -4.71 -3.26
CA GLY A 362 26.55 -5.43 -2.11
C GLY A 362 25.09 -5.88 -2.30
N ARG A 363 24.57 -6.60 -1.30
CA ARG A 363 23.16 -7.05 -1.29
C ARG A 363 22.21 -5.85 -1.34
N VAL A 364 21.10 -5.96 -2.05
CA VAL A 364 20.17 -4.85 -2.27
C VAL A 364 19.22 -4.63 -1.11
N TYR A 365 18.72 -3.41 -0.95
CA TYR A 365 17.46 -3.13 -0.29
C TYR A 365 16.34 -3.35 -1.30
N ALA A 366 15.46 -4.32 -1.05
CA ALA A 366 14.30 -4.56 -1.90
C ALA A 366 13.15 -3.65 -1.42
N THR A 367 12.51 -2.93 -2.33
CA THR A 367 11.39 -2.06 -1.98
C THR A 367 10.33 -1.99 -3.08
N GLY A 368 9.13 -1.60 -2.70
CA GLY A 368 8.02 -1.47 -3.64
C GLY A 368 6.75 -1.01 -2.94
N HIS A 369 5.86 -0.44 -3.74
CA HIS A 369 4.55 0.02 -3.33
C HIS A 369 3.45 -0.85 -3.94
N SER A 370 2.35 -1.10 -3.23
CA SER A 370 1.21 -1.87 -3.74
C SER A 370 1.66 -3.24 -4.29
N LEU A 371 1.27 -3.61 -5.51
CA LEU A 371 1.75 -4.79 -6.25
C LEU A 371 3.29 -4.90 -6.28
N GLY A 372 4.02 -3.80 -6.45
CA GLY A 372 5.48 -3.79 -6.45
C GLY A 372 6.06 -4.20 -5.10
N GLY A 373 5.36 -3.88 -4.00
CA GLY A 373 5.72 -4.35 -2.67
C GLY A 373 5.48 -5.85 -2.47
N ALA A 374 4.45 -6.43 -3.10
CA ALA A 374 4.26 -7.88 -3.13
C ALA A 374 5.39 -8.57 -3.90
N ILE A 375 5.77 -8.04 -5.07
CA ILE A 375 6.90 -8.53 -5.86
C ILE A 375 8.21 -8.43 -5.06
N ALA A 376 8.47 -7.31 -4.36
CA ALA A 376 9.65 -7.16 -3.51
C ALA A 376 9.72 -8.25 -2.43
N GLN A 377 8.58 -8.65 -1.86
CA GLN A 377 8.51 -9.76 -0.90
C GLN A 377 8.78 -11.11 -1.57
N ILE A 378 8.17 -11.41 -2.72
CA ILE A 378 8.41 -12.64 -3.49
C ILE A 378 9.89 -12.77 -3.85
N VAL A 379 10.49 -11.70 -4.37
CA VAL A 379 11.91 -11.64 -4.72
C VAL A 379 12.79 -11.91 -3.51
N THR A 380 12.48 -11.30 -2.37
CA THR A 380 13.24 -11.50 -1.13
C THR A 380 13.15 -12.94 -0.64
N ALA A 381 11.98 -13.58 -0.73
CA ALA A 381 11.79 -14.95 -0.31
C ALA A 381 12.44 -15.99 -1.24
N LEU A 382 12.46 -15.72 -2.55
CA LEU A 382 12.95 -16.67 -3.56
C LEU A 382 14.40 -16.45 -3.96
N GLN A 383 14.94 -15.25 -3.73
CA GLN A 383 16.33 -14.91 -4.03
C GLN A 383 17.03 -14.21 -2.84
N PRO A 384 16.95 -14.78 -1.61
CA PRO A 384 17.43 -14.12 -0.38
C PRO A 384 18.93 -13.83 -0.38
N GLN A 385 19.73 -14.55 -1.18
CA GLN A 385 21.17 -14.29 -1.32
C GLN A 385 21.50 -12.90 -1.88
N TYR A 386 20.57 -12.26 -2.58
CA TYR A 386 20.76 -10.92 -3.15
C TYR A 386 20.25 -9.80 -2.25
N VAL A 387 19.50 -10.10 -1.19
CA VAL A 387 18.75 -9.10 -0.43
C VAL A 387 19.35 -8.92 0.97
N ALA A 388 19.52 -7.66 1.38
CA ALA A 388 19.96 -7.27 2.71
C ALA A 388 18.76 -7.02 3.64
N GLN A 389 17.73 -6.35 3.13
CA GLN A 389 16.47 -6.08 3.83
C GLN A 389 15.37 -5.78 2.81
N VAL A 390 14.11 -5.88 3.25
CA VAL A 390 12.95 -5.52 2.45
C VAL A 390 12.11 -4.47 3.18
N VAL A 391 11.73 -3.41 2.47
CA VAL A 391 10.89 -2.33 2.99
C VAL A 391 9.76 -2.06 2.02
N THR A 392 8.51 -2.21 2.44
CA THR A 392 7.36 -2.11 1.52
C THR A 392 6.33 -1.09 2.00
N PHE A 393 5.65 -0.45 1.05
CA PHE A 393 4.64 0.58 1.30
C PHE A 393 3.30 0.13 0.74
N GLN A 394 2.28 0.01 1.57
CA GLN A 394 0.93 -0.39 1.16
C GLN A 394 0.89 -1.65 0.29
N ALA A 395 1.80 -2.58 0.58
CA ALA A 395 1.95 -3.80 -0.17
C ALA A 395 0.86 -4.80 0.20
N ALA A 396 0.34 -5.50 -0.81
CA ALA A 396 -0.38 -6.75 -0.59
C ALA A 396 0.54 -7.77 0.10
N ASN A 397 -0.06 -8.68 0.86
CA ASN A 397 0.65 -9.85 1.34
C ASN A 397 0.86 -10.86 0.20
N ILE A 398 1.64 -11.89 0.49
CA ILE A 398 2.03 -12.91 -0.48
C ILE A 398 1.64 -14.30 0.05
N ASP A 399 1.92 -15.36 -0.72
CA ASP A 399 1.57 -16.74 -0.35
C ASP A 399 2.37 -17.18 0.88
N ARG A 400 1.73 -17.89 1.81
CA ARG A 400 2.34 -18.31 3.07
C ARG A 400 3.49 -19.28 2.83
N ALA A 401 3.41 -20.17 1.85
CA ALA A 401 4.50 -21.08 1.52
C ALA A 401 5.70 -20.32 0.92
N THR A 402 5.45 -19.24 0.17
CA THR A 402 6.53 -18.32 -0.25
C THR A 402 7.17 -17.63 0.95
N VAL A 403 6.40 -17.09 1.91
CA VAL A 403 6.94 -16.50 3.16
C VAL A 403 7.80 -17.50 3.94
N GLN A 404 7.35 -18.76 4.04
CA GLN A 404 8.07 -19.82 4.76
C GLN A 404 9.46 -20.10 4.18
N LYS A 405 9.69 -19.85 2.88
CA LYS A 405 11.03 -20.01 2.28
C LYS A 405 12.04 -19.02 2.86
N LEU A 406 11.64 -17.77 3.11
CA LEU A 406 12.52 -16.81 3.79
C LEU A 406 12.74 -17.18 5.25
N ALA A 407 11.69 -17.63 5.95
CA ALA A 407 11.81 -18.06 7.33
C ALA A 407 12.81 -19.23 7.47
N ALA A 408 12.72 -20.22 6.57
CA ALA A 408 13.66 -21.33 6.48
C ALA A 408 15.09 -20.85 6.16
N TYR A 409 15.24 -19.89 5.24
CA TYR A 409 16.55 -19.29 4.94
C TYR A 409 17.16 -18.59 6.17
N ASN A 410 16.37 -17.79 6.88
CA ASN A 410 16.81 -17.05 8.07
C ASN A 410 17.15 -17.97 9.26
N ALA A 411 16.49 -19.13 9.37
CA ALA A 411 16.77 -20.13 10.41
C ALA A 411 17.96 -21.04 10.10
N GLY A 412 18.53 -20.96 8.88
CA GLY A 412 19.61 -21.85 8.44
C GLY A 412 20.96 -21.61 9.12
N PRO A 413 21.81 -22.65 9.24
CA PRO A 413 23.13 -22.54 9.86
C PRO A 413 24.06 -21.56 9.10
N GLY A 414 24.86 -20.78 9.84
CA GLY A 414 25.85 -19.85 9.27
C GLY A 414 25.31 -18.48 8.82
N LYS A 415 24.05 -18.14 9.13
CA LYS A 415 23.43 -16.84 8.79
C LYS A 415 23.59 -15.85 9.93
N ALA A 416 24.69 -15.10 9.93
CA ALA A 416 25.02 -14.12 10.97
C ALA A 416 24.06 -12.90 11.04
N ALA A 417 23.22 -12.67 10.02
CA ALA A 417 22.23 -11.60 10.00
C ALA A 417 20.97 -12.04 9.23
N PRO A 418 19.84 -12.28 9.91
CA PRO A 418 18.58 -12.58 9.25
C PRO A 418 18.12 -11.37 8.42
N ILE A 419 17.50 -11.64 7.27
CA ILE A 419 16.88 -10.59 6.45
C ILE A 419 15.63 -10.12 7.18
N SER A 420 15.60 -8.84 7.55
CA SER A 420 14.45 -8.20 8.22
C SER A 420 13.51 -7.55 7.21
N ALA A 421 12.21 -7.60 7.49
CA ALA A 421 11.19 -6.85 6.77
C ALA A 421 10.63 -5.67 7.58
N ARG A 422 10.34 -4.55 6.91
CA ARG A 422 9.56 -3.43 7.45
C ARG A 422 8.43 -3.09 6.50
N HIS A 423 7.21 -3.01 7.04
CA HIS A 423 6.01 -2.75 6.25
C HIS A 423 5.33 -1.47 6.75
N TYR A 424 4.95 -0.59 5.83
CA TYR A 424 4.28 0.67 6.12
C TYR A 424 2.89 0.64 5.51
N ARG A 425 1.86 0.90 6.31
CA ARG A 425 0.47 0.89 5.88
C ARG A 425 -0.28 2.14 6.31
N VAL A 426 -1.23 2.58 5.49
CA VAL A 426 -2.27 3.53 5.88
C VAL A 426 -3.53 2.74 6.20
N ASP A 427 -4.11 2.99 7.36
CA ASP A 427 -5.34 2.35 7.78
C ASP A 427 -6.51 2.73 6.85
N GLY A 428 -7.38 1.77 6.60
CA GLY A 428 -8.47 1.88 5.63
C GLY A 428 -8.08 1.57 4.19
N ASP A 429 -6.78 1.38 3.90
CA ASP A 429 -6.36 0.74 2.66
C ASP A 429 -6.64 -0.76 2.73
N VAL A 430 -7.38 -1.27 1.74
CA VAL A 430 -7.77 -2.67 1.62
C VAL A 430 -6.75 -3.50 0.86
N VAL A 431 -5.83 -2.91 0.08
CA VAL A 431 -4.83 -3.68 -0.69
C VAL A 431 -3.98 -4.57 0.22
N PRO A 432 -3.50 -4.12 1.39
CA PRO A 432 -2.73 -4.98 2.29
C PRO A 432 -3.52 -6.11 2.97
N THR A 433 -4.84 -6.15 2.77
CA THR A 433 -5.68 -7.26 3.24
C THR A 433 -5.68 -8.45 2.28
N ALA A 434 -5.28 -8.25 1.02
CA ALA A 434 -5.01 -9.31 0.05
C ALA A 434 -3.74 -10.08 0.43
N GLY A 435 -3.64 -11.32 -0.03
CA GLY A 435 -2.55 -12.25 0.26
C GLY A 435 -2.62 -12.87 1.66
N GLU A 436 -1.88 -13.96 1.86
CA GLU A 436 -1.98 -14.78 3.07
C GLU A 436 -1.09 -14.29 4.22
N ALA A 437 0.15 -13.89 3.92
CA ALA A 437 1.13 -13.48 4.91
C ALA A 437 2.16 -12.47 4.37
N ALA A 438 2.64 -11.58 5.24
CA ALA A 438 3.78 -10.72 4.95
C ALA A 438 5.08 -11.42 5.39
N LEU A 439 6.22 -10.96 4.88
CA LEU A 439 7.52 -11.44 5.36
C LEU A 439 7.74 -11.11 6.85
N PRO A 440 8.44 -11.96 7.63
CA PRO A 440 8.62 -11.71 9.06
C PRO A 440 9.38 -10.40 9.33
N GLY A 441 8.87 -9.61 10.27
CA GLY A 441 9.43 -8.30 10.59
C GLY A 441 8.48 -7.43 11.39
N GLN A 442 8.52 -6.13 11.12
CA GLN A 442 7.70 -5.11 11.77
C GLN A 442 6.73 -4.47 10.77
N ILE A 443 5.56 -4.10 11.25
CA ILE A 443 4.58 -3.32 10.50
C ILE A 443 4.20 -2.07 11.27
N ALA A 444 4.15 -0.94 10.57
CA ALA A 444 3.74 0.35 11.10
C ALA A 444 2.49 0.83 10.35
N TYR A 445 1.45 1.16 11.11
CA TYR A 445 0.20 1.73 10.61
C TYR A 445 0.21 3.24 10.79
N PHE A 446 -0.42 3.93 9.84
CA PHE A 446 -0.66 5.37 9.86
C PHE A 446 -2.13 5.63 9.54
N ASP A 447 -2.74 6.59 10.19
CA ASP A 447 -4.07 7.07 9.84
C ASP A 447 -3.88 8.32 8.99
N ARG A 448 -4.39 8.30 7.76
CA ARG A 448 -4.46 9.50 6.94
C ARG A 448 -5.65 10.34 7.40
N VAL A 449 -5.45 11.64 7.57
CA VAL A 449 -6.53 12.58 7.86
C VAL A 449 -6.37 13.83 7.01
N SER A 450 -7.48 14.46 6.63
CA SER A 450 -7.44 15.63 5.78
C SER A 450 -8.48 16.67 6.18
N ARG A 451 -8.37 17.86 5.60
CA ARG A 451 -9.41 18.88 5.64
C ARG A 451 -9.27 19.80 4.42
N PRO A 452 -10.31 20.55 4.04
CA PRO A 452 -10.17 21.58 3.03
C PRO A 452 -9.07 22.58 3.42
N LYS A 453 -8.24 22.98 2.45
CA LYS A 453 -7.11 23.88 2.73
C LYS A 453 -7.59 25.24 3.22
N GLY A 454 -6.94 25.79 4.24
CA GLY A 454 -7.25 27.10 4.80
C GLY A 454 -8.47 27.14 5.73
N THR A 455 -9.09 25.99 6.05
CA THR A 455 -10.20 25.93 7.01
C THR A 455 -9.72 25.58 8.41
N GLN A 456 -10.55 25.93 9.40
CA GLN A 456 -10.38 25.54 10.81
C GLN A 456 -11.15 24.27 11.16
N THR A 457 -11.70 23.56 10.17
CA THR A 457 -12.40 22.30 10.42
C THR A 457 -11.43 21.29 11.01
N ARG A 458 -11.95 20.38 11.85
CA ARG A 458 -11.16 19.27 12.38
C ARG A 458 -10.66 18.40 11.22
N PHE A 459 -9.47 17.85 11.38
CA PHE A 459 -8.96 16.83 10.48
C PHE A 459 -9.82 15.57 10.62
N GLY A 460 -10.19 14.99 9.47
CA GLY A 460 -10.96 13.75 9.40
C GLY A 460 -11.07 13.29 7.96
N ASN A 461 -11.49 12.05 7.76
CA ASN A 461 -11.76 11.51 6.42
C ASN A 461 -13.08 10.73 6.45
N THR A 462 -13.72 10.62 5.29
CA THR A 462 -14.76 9.63 5.07
C THR A 462 -14.16 8.24 4.81
N THR A 463 -14.96 7.18 4.94
CA THR A 463 -14.58 5.81 4.56
C THR A 463 -14.08 5.73 3.12
N ALA A 464 -14.77 6.42 2.19
CA ALA A 464 -14.37 6.48 0.79
C ALA A 464 -13.03 7.19 0.57
N GLU A 465 -12.75 8.27 1.32
CA GLU A 465 -11.46 8.96 1.27
C GLU A 465 -10.32 8.07 1.80
N ASN A 466 -10.56 7.28 2.86
CA ASN A 466 -9.57 6.32 3.37
C ASN A 466 -9.26 5.21 2.37
N ALA A 467 -10.29 4.60 1.76
CA ALA A 467 -10.10 3.52 0.80
C ALA A 467 -9.40 3.98 -0.50
N SER A 468 -9.83 5.12 -1.06
CA SER A 468 -9.32 5.61 -2.35
C SER A 468 -7.99 6.36 -2.23
N SER A 469 -7.89 7.29 -1.26
CA SER A 469 -6.72 8.16 -1.15
C SER A 469 -5.66 7.58 -0.21
N GLY A 470 -6.06 6.74 0.76
CA GLY A 470 -5.12 6.10 1.69
C GLY A 470 -4.11 5.19 0.99
N HIS A 471 -4.52 4.48 -0.07
CA HIS A 471 -3.62 3.60 -0.81
C HIS A 471 -2.46 4.36 -1.45
N VAL A 472 -2.73 5.51 -2.09
CA VAL A 472 -1.73 6.29 -2.83
C VAL A 472 -0.97 7.32 -2.00
N THR A 473 -1.22 7.37 -0.68
CA THR A 473 -0.60 8.35 0.20
C THR A 473 0.85 7.94 0.55
N PRO A 474 1.85 8.81 0.32
CA PRO A 474 3.20 8.60 0.85
C PRO A 474 3.20 8.84 2.36
N ALA A 475 2.89 7.78 3.13
CA ALA A 475 2.62 7.83 4.56
C ALA A 475 3.76 8.45 5.36
N LEU A 476 5.02 8.10 5.07
CA LEU A 476 6.18 8.59 5.82
C LEU A 476 6.45 10.05 5.50
N THR A 477 6.48 10.43 4.23
CA THR A 477 6.74 11.83 3.84
C THR A 477 5.61 12.75 4.32
N THR A 478 4.37 12.27 4.32
CA THR A 478 3.21 13.00 4.87
C THR A 478 3.30 13.11 6.40
N TYR A 479 3.78 12.08 7.09
CA TYR A 479 4.06 12.13 8.53
C TYR A 479 5.18 13.14 8.86
N LEU A 480 6.26 13.19 8.08
CA LEU A 480 7.35 14.16 8.25
C LEU A 480 6.85 15.60 8.13
N ARG A 481 6.01 15.90 7.13
CA ARG A 481 5.37 17.23 6.97
C ARG A 481 4.38 17.58 8.07
N GLY A 482 3.82 16.57 8.74
CA GLY A 482 2.99 16.74 9.93
C GLY A 482 3.76 17.26 11.16
N GLY A 483 5.09 17.38 11.08
CA GLY A 483 5.94 17.90 12.15
C GLY A 483 6.97 16.90 12.67
N ALA A 484 6.94 15.64 12.19
CA ALA A 484 7.87 14.60 12.63
C ALA A 484 9.31 14.80 12.13
N ALA A 485 9.54 15.67 11.14
CA ALA A 485 10.89 15.99 10.67
C ALA A 485 11.77 16.64 11.76
N GLY A 486 11.17 17.28 12.77
CA GLY A 486 11.88 17.87 13.90
C GLY A 486 12.97 18.85 13.46
N GLN A 487 14.18 18.69 14.00
CA GLN A 487 15.37 19.48 13.62
C GLN A 487 16.35 18.72 12.72
N ASN A 488 16.06 17.47 12.38
CA ASN A 488 16.95 16.64 11.58
C ASN A 488 17.02 17.16 10.12
N PRO A 489 18.21 17.51 9.60
CA PRO A 489 18.33 18.11 8.28
C PRO A 489 17.88 17.18 7.16
N ASP A 490 18.13 15.88 7.27
CA ASP A 490 17.74 14.91 6.24
C ASP A 490 16.22 14.70 6.20
N LEU A 491 15.58 14.66 7.37
CA LEU A 491 14.12 14.54 7.44
C LEU A 491 13.42 15.81 6.94
N LYS A 492 13.99 17.00 7.21
CA LYS A 492 13.50 18.26 6.62
C LYS A 492 13.65 18.24 5.10
N PHE A 493 14.80 17.81 4.60
CA PHE A 493 15.04 17.71 3.16
C PHE A 493 14.03 16.77 2.48
N LEU A 494 13.75 15.61 3.09
CA LEU A 494 12.70 14.69 2.63
C LEU A 494 11.31 15.34 2.66
N ALA A 495 10.96 16.05 3.73
CA ALA A 495 9.67 16.73 3.83
C ALA A 495 9.50 17.82 2.74
N GLU A 496 10.57 18.53 2.39
CA GLU A 496 10.56 19.62 1.42
C GLU A 496 10.54 19.11 -0.03
N ASN A 497 11.41 18.14 -0.34
CA ASN A 497 11.68 17.67 -1.71
C ASN A 497 10.98 16.36 -2.09
N GLY A 498 10.46 15.62 -1.10
CA GLY A 498 9.81 14.32 -1.30
C GLY A 498 8.39 14.39 -1.86
N LEU A 499 7.80 13.22 -2.12
CA LEU A 499 6.45 13.01 -2.63
C LEU A 499 5.40 13.64 -1.72
N ARG A 500 4.40 14.29 -2.33
CA ARG A 500 3.23 14.86 -1.64
C ARG A 500 2.01 13.98 -1.84
N ASP A 501 1.09 14.05 -0.88
CA ASP A 501 -0.24 13.49 -1.07
C ASP A 501 -0.95 14.25 -2.21
N GLU A 502 -1.53 13.53 -3.16
CA GLU A 502 -2.14 14.08 -4.37
C GLU A 502 -3.25 15.10 -4.06
N ALA A 503 -3.98 14.91 -2.95
CA ALA A 503 -5.03 15.84 -2.53
C ALA A 503 -4.48 17.21 -2.12
N THR A 504 -3.18 17.32 -1.78
CA THR A 504 -2.53 18.60 -1.49
C THR A 504 -2.20 19.40 -2.75
N LEU A 505 -2.16 18.73 -3.91
CA LEU A 505 -1.79 19.30 -5.20
C LEU A 505 -2.99 19.53 -6.14
N ALA A 506 -4.19 19.11 -5.73
CA ALA A 506 -5.39 19.25 -6.55
C ALA A 506 -5.61 20.73 -6.98
N PRO A 507 -5.69 21.03 -8.30
CA PRO A 507 -5.85 22.41 -8.79
C PRO A 507 -7.09 23.12 -8.25
N LYS A 508 -8.16 22.36 -7.98
CA LYS A 508 -9.37 22.81 -7.30
C LYS A 508 -9.62 21.91 -6.09
N GLY A 509 -9.95 22.51 -4.95
CA GLY A 509 -10.26 21.75 -3.74
C GLY A 509 -9.05 21.13 -3.05
N ALA A 510 -7.86 21.73 -3.19
CA ALA A 510 -6.66 21.31 -2.47
C ALA A 510 -6.96 21.15 -0.97
N ARG A 511 -6.38 20.11 -0.38
CA ARG A 511 -6.57 19.73 1.02
C ARG A 511 -5.29 19.92 1.80
N GLU A 512 -5.44 20.16 3.10
CA GLU A 512 -4.37 19.90 4.06
C GLU A 512 -4.47 18.44 4.46
N VAL A 513 -3.37 17.70 4.34
CA VAL A 513 -3.31 16.27 4.65
C VAL A 513 -2.23 16.03 5.69
N ARG A 514 -2.52 15.11 6.62
CA ARG A 514 -1.58 14.64 7.64
C ARG A 514 -1.67 13.13 7.74
N SER A 515 -0.57 12.52 8.15
CA SER A 515 -0.53 11.13 8.60
C SER A 515 -0.27 11.15 10.09
N VAL A 516 -1.07 10.41 10.85
CA VAL A 516 -0.91 10.24 12.30
C VAL A 516 -0.49 8.80 12.54
N PHE A 517 0.56 8.57 13.32
CA PHE A 517 0.99 7.22 13.62
C PHE A 517 -0.12 6.42 14.30
N GLY A 518 -0.42 5.25 13.76
CA GLY A 518 -1.51 4.36 14.15
C GLY A 518 -1.08 3.17 15.00
N GLY A 519 0.24 2.89 15.08
CA GLY A 519 0.80 1.82 15.90
C GLY A 519 1.83 0.96 15.16
N SER A 520 2.70 0.29 15.91
CA SER A 520 3.62 -0.72 15.39
C SER A 520 3.35 -2.09 15.99
N TYR A 521 3.49 -3.11 15.14
CA TYR A 521 3.22 -4.51 15.44
C TYR A 521 4.31 -5.41 14.86
N PRO A 522 4.70 -6.48 15.56
CA PRO A 522 5.33 -7.62 14.90
C PRO A 522 4.37 -8.19 13.85
N VAL A 523 4.87 -8.60 12.68
CA VAL A 523 4.04 -9.17 11.60
C VAL A 523 3.20 -10.37 12.07
N ALA A 524 3.71 -11.17 13.01
CA ALA A 524 2.97 -12.29 13.61
C ALA A 524 1.71 -11.89 14.40
N ARG A 525 1.55 -10.59 14.70
CA ARG A 525 0.44 -10.00 15.45
C ARG A 525 -0.21 -8.85 14.69
N ASP A 526 -0.05 -8.84 13.36
CA ASP A 526 -0.66 -7.86 12.49
C ASP A 526 -2.20 -7.92 12.64
N PRO A 527 -2.86 -6.86 13.12
CA PRO A 527 -4.30 -6.89 13.37
C PRO A 527 -5.11 -6.71 12.09
N ARG A 528 -4.54 -6.85 10.88
CA ARG A 528 -5.29 -6.68 9.63
C ARG A 528 -6.47 -7.64 9.51
N HIS A 529 -7.45 -7.25 8.71
CA HIS A 529 -8.33 -8.23 8.08
C HIS A 529 -7.55 -9.02 7.02
N VAL A 530 -7.73 -10.34 7.00
CA VAL A 530 -7.18 -11.22 5.96
C VAL A 530 -8.30 -11.51 4.98
N LEU A 531 -8.27 -10.86 3.81
CA LEU A 531 -9.34 -10.91 2.83
C LEU A 531 -9.04 -11.80 1.61
N GLU A 532 -8.01 -12.65 1.70
CA GLU A 532 -7.55 -13.46 0.56
C GLU A 532 -8.62 -14.44 0.05
N GLY A 533 -9.39 -15.07 0.96
CA GLY A 533 -10.49 -15.93 0.55
C GLY A 533 -11.57 -15.19 -0.24
N GLN A 534 -11.80 -13.90 0.05
CA GLN A 534 -12.73 -13.06 -0.69
C GLN A 534 -12.13 -12.56 -2.00
N ARG A 535 -10.83 -12.27 -2.04
CA ARG A 535 -10.11 -12.02 -3.30
C ARG A 535 -10.26 -13.21 -4.25
N ASP A 536 -10.08 -14.43 -3.75
CA ASP A 536 -10.29 -15.65 -4.53
C ASP A 536 -11.73 -15.83 -5.02
N LEU A 537 -12.72 -15.47 -4.20
CA LEU A 537 -14.12 -15.44 -4.61
C LEU A 537 -14.38 -14.39 -5.69
N ALA A 538 -13.87 -13.16 -5.52
CA ALA A 538 -13.96 -12.09 -6.51
C ALA A 538 -13.26 -12.48 -7.82
N ALA A 539 -12.07 -13.07 -7.73
CA ALA A 539 -11.32 -13.58 -8.86
C ALA A 539 -12.11 -14.64 -9.62
N ARG A 540 -12.79 -15.56 -8.92
CA ARG A 540 -13.71 -16.53 -9.52
C ARG A 540 -14.94 -15.87 -10.13
N ALA A 541 -15.50 -14.85 -9.48
CA ALA A 541 -16.64 -14.10 -10.02
C ALA A 541 -16.26 -13.37 -11.31
N ILE A 542 -15.09 -12.73 -11.38
CA ILE A 542 -14.57 -12.07 -12.59
C ILE A 542 -14.48 -13.05 -13.78
N ARG A 543 -14.14 -14.33 -13.54
CA ARG A 543 -14.16 -15.36 -14.61
C ARG A 543 -15.56 -15.57 -15.21
N THR A 544 -16.61 -15.29 -14.46
CA THR A 544 -18.01 -15.47 -14.89
C THR A 544 -18.64 -14.20 -15.45
N LEU A 545 -17.97 -13.05 -15.33
CA LEU A 545 -18.48 -11.79 -15.87
C LEU A 545 -18.13 -11.66 -17.36
N PRO A 546 -19.09 -11.32 -18.22
CA PRO A 546 -18.80 -11.02 -19.62
C PRO A 546 -17.99 -9.71 -19.73
N ALA A 547 -16.98 -9.68 -20.59
CA ALA A 547 -16.12 -8.52 -20.85
C ALA A 547 -16.90 -7.24 -21.21
N GLY A 548 -18.03 -7.41 -21.92
CA GLY A 548 -18.95 -6.33 -22.30
C GLY A 548 -19.58 -5.56 -21.13
N LEU A 549 -19.44 -6.05 -19.88
CA LEU A 549 -19.93 -5.39 -18.67
C LEU A 549 -19.01 -4.25 -18.22
N PHE A 550 -17.73 -4.27 -18.64
CA PHE A 550 -16.73 -3.27 -18.30
C PHE A 550 -16.32 -2.39 -19.49
N ASP A 551 -16.39 -2.90 -20.72
CA ASP A 551 -16.21 -2.14 -21.95
C ASP A 551 -17.39 -2.39 -22.90
N LYS A 552 -18.20 -1.35 -23.17
CA LYS A 552 -19.37 -1.43 -24.06
C LYS A 552 -19.00 -1.72 -25.53
N SER A 553 -17.73 -1.60 -25.89
CA SER A 553 -17.21 -1.93 -27.22
C SER A 553 -16.72 -3.37 -27.34
N ALA A 554 -16.60 -4.12 -26.23
CA ALA A 554 -16.19 -5.51 -26.23
C ALA A 554 -17.27 -6.42 -26.82
N LYS A 555 -16.85 -7.32 -27.72
CA LYS A 555 -17.75 -8.33 -28.31
C LYS A 555 -18.19 -9.33 -27.21
N SER A 556 -19.48 -9.63 -27.17
CA SER A 556 -20.23 -10.03 -25.98
C SER A 556 -20.09 -11.50 -25.52
N SER A 557 -18.89 -12.10 -25.45
CA SER A 557 -18.75 -13.50 -25.01
C SER A 557 -17.58 -13.84 -24.09
N ASP A 558 -16.56 -12.99 -24.00
CA ASP A 558 -15.29 -13.42 -23.38
C ASP A 558 -15.23 -12.97 -21.91
N ASN A 559 -14.59 -13.75 -21.04
CA ASN A 559 -14.37 -13.32 -19.65
C ASN A 559 -13.28 -12.23 -19.59
N ALA A 560 -13.32 -11.36 -18.58
CA ALA A 560 -12.41 -10.20 -18.49
C ALA A 560 -10.92 -10.59 -18.46
N TYR A 561 -10.57 -11.77 -17.93
CA TYR A 561 -9.19 -12.27 -17.98
C TYR A 561 -8.75 -12.65 -19.39
N ALA A 562 -9.65 -13.24 -20.18
CA ALA A 562 -9.39 -13.59 -21.57
C ALA A 562 -9.11 -12.34 -22.39
N GLU A 563 -9.87 -11.26 -22.20
CA GLU A 563 -9.65 -9.99 -22.89
C GLU A 563 -8.23 -9.43 -22.64
N VAL A 564 -7.86 -9.27 -21.37
CA VAL A 564 -6.53 -8.76 -20.99
C VAL A 564 -5.43 -9.70 -21.44
N PHE A 565 -5.65 -11.02 -21.31
CA PHE A 565 -4.70 -12.02 -21.80
C PHE A 565 -4.48 -11.87 -23.31
N TYR A 566 -5.53 -11.79 -24.13
CA TYR A 566 -5.41 -11.73 -25.58
C TYR A 566 -4.82 -10.41 -26.08
N GLN A 567 -5.09 -9.29 -25.41
CA GLN A 567 -4.47 -8.00 -25.75
C GLN A 567 -2.96 -8.01 -25.53
N ASN A 568 -2.49 -8.74 -24.51
CA ASN A 568 -1.09 -8.70 -24.09
C ASN A 568 -0.28 -9.91 -24.58
N ILE A 569 -0.90 -11.06 -24.86
CA ILE A 569 -0.18 -12.31 -25.15
C ILE A 569 0.67 -12.22 -26.41
N VAL A 570 0.21 -11.49 -27.43
CA VAL A 570 0.93 -11.33 -28.71
C VAL A 570 2.27 -10.63 -28.48
N LEU A 571 2.25 -9.49 -27.77
CA LEU A 571 3.46 -8.75 -27.42
C LEU A 571 4.37 -9.58 -26.52
N ASN A 572 3.82 -10.21 -25.48
CA ASN A 572 4.60 -10.99 -24.51
C ASN A 572 5.26 -12.24 -25.12
N THR A 573 4.60 -12.89 -26.08
CA THR A 573 5.16 -14.03 -26.80
C THR A 573 6.33 -13.60 -27.67
N LEU A 574 6.20 -12.48 -28.41
CA LEU A 574 7.29 -11.94 -29.22
C LEU A 574 8.43 -11.42 -28.34
N MET A 575 8.11 -10.70 -27.27
CA MET A 575 9.08 -10.19 -26.30
C MET A 575 9.93 -11.32 -25.72
N SER A 576 9.33 -12.45 -25.34
CA SER A 576 10.09 -13.60 -24.84
C SER A 576 11.15 -14.11 -25.82
N ARG A 577 10.89 -14.07 -27.14
CA ARG A 577 11.87 -14.47 -28.16
C ARG A 577 13.00 -13.46 -28.30
N VAL A 578 12.69 -12.17 -28.22
CA VAL A 578 13.69 -11.10 -28.26
C VAL A 578 14.55 -11.10 -26.99
N GLU A 579 13.94 -11.29 -25.82
CA GLU A 579 14.65 -11.40 -24.53
C GLU A 579 15.65 -12.56 -24.53
N ALA A 580 15.31 -13.70 -25.14
CA ALA A 580 16.23 -14.83 -25.26
C ALA A 580 17.51 -14.46 -26.03
N LEU A 581 17.42 -13.57 -27.04
CA LEU A 581 18.59 -13.03 -27.72
C LEU A 581 19.36 -12.04 -26.84
N ALA A 582 18.66 -11.14 -26.15
CA ALA A 582 19.30 -10.13 -25.29
C ALA A 582 20.12 -10.77 -24.16
N ARG A 583 19.60 -11.86 -23.60
CA ARG A 583 20.24 -12.68 -22.55
C ARG A 583 21.53 -13.38 -23.01
N ASP A 584 21.68 -13.68 -24.31
CA ASP A 584 22.84 -14.41 -24.82
C ASP A 584 24.08 -13.51 -24.93
N GLN A 585 24.79 -13.39 -23.81
CA GLN A 585 25.99 -12.57 -23.69
C GLN A 585 27.17 -13.07 -24.51
N GLY A 586 27.21 -14.37 -24.83
CA GLY A 586 28.27 -14.95 -25.65
C GLY A 586 28.10 -14.64 -27.13
N ARG A 587 26.84 -14.61 -27.60
CA ARG A 587 26.52 -14.41 -29.03
C ARG A 587 26.47 -12.95 -29.45
N PHE A 588 25.95 -12.07 -28.61
CA PHE A 588 25.82 -10.64 -28.94
C PHE A 588 26.63 -9.80 -27.95
N ARG A 589 27.65 -9.12 -28.48
CA ARG A 589 28.57 -8.26 -27.70
C ARG A 589 28.16 -6.79 -27.68
N ASP A 590 27.42 -6.34 -28.69
CA ASP A 590 27.00 -4.96 -28.84
C ASP A 590 25.53 -4.86 -29.26
N PHE A 591 24.93 -3.70 -28.99
CA PHE A 591 23.53 -3.44 -29.29
C PHE A 591 23.20 -3.58 -30.78
N ARG A 592 24.11 -3.22 -31.69
CA ARG A 592 23.86 -3.25 -33.13
C ARG A 592 23.71 -4.68 -33.64
N SER A 593 24.59 -5.58 -33.21
CA SER A 593 24.52 -7.01 -33.53
C SER A 593 23.25 -7.66 -33.00
N PHE A 594 22.86 -7.34 -31.76
CA PHE A 594 21.58 -7.74 -31.18
C PHE A 594 20.40 -7.18 -31.98
N GLN A 595 20.40 -5.88 -32.29
CA GLN A 595 19.32 -5.21 -32.99
C GLN A 595 19.04 -5.85 -34.34
N VAL A 596 20.08 -6.14 -35.13
CA VAL A 596 19.94 -6.83 -36.42
C VAL A 596 19.29 -8.20 -36.25
N ALA A 597 19.75 -9.01 -35.30
CA ALA A 597 19.19 -10.35 -35.04
C ALA A 597 17.75 -10.28 -34.51
N ALA A 598 17.48 -9.35 -33.59
CA ALA A 598 16.16 -9.14 -33.03
C ALA A 598 15.17 -8.65 -34.08
N THR A 599 15.56 -7.70 -34.95
CA THR A 599 14.74 -7.27 -36.09
C THR A 599 14.45 -8.42 -37.03
N ALA A 600 15.42 -9.29 -37.33
CA ALA A 600 15.17 -10.47 -38.15
C ALA A 600 14.12 -11.40 -37.52
N VAL A 601 14.20 -11.65 -36.20
CA VAL A 601 13.18 -12.41 -35.47
C VAL A 601 11.82 -11.72 -35.55
N ILE A 602 11.75 -10.41 -35.35
CA ILE A 602 10.49 -9.63 -35.40
C ILE A 602 9.84 -9.74 -36.78
N GLU A 603 10.61 -9.59 -37.87
CA GLU A 603 10.05 -9.61 -39.23
C GLU A 603 9.63 -11.00 -39.69
N GLN A 604 10.39 -12.03 -39.32
CA GLN A 604 10.14 -13.42 -39.72
C GLN A 604 9.03 -14.08 -38.89
N SER A 605 8.69 -13.52 -37.72
CA SER A 605 7.65 -14.06 -36.84
C SER A 605 6.26 -13.79 -37.39
N THR A 606 5.67 -14.76 -38.09
CA THR A 606 4.26 -14.71 -38.49
C THR A 606 3.36 -15.27 -37.40
N ARG A 607 3.71 -16.44 -36.87
CA ARG A 607 3.06 -17.11 -35.73
C ARG A 607 4.10 -17.67 -34.78
N LEU A 608 3.93 -17.44 -33.48
CA LEU A 608 4.85 -17.89 -32.45
C LEU A 608 4.17 -18.80 -31.43
N SER A 609 4.82 -19.89 -31.06
CA SER A 609 4.31 -20.76 -30.00
C SER A 609 4.35 -20.06 -28.63
N LEU A 610 3.27 -20.27 -27.88
CA LEU A 610 3.15 -19.87 -26.46
C LEU A 610 4.28 -20.49 -25.64
N GLN A 611 4.81 -19.74 -24.68
CA GLN A 611 5.79 -20.25 -23.74
C GLN A 611 5.12 -21.07 -22.61
N PRO A 612 5.87 -21.94 -21.90
CA PRO A 612 5.33 -22.65 -20.74
C PRO A 612 4.71 -21.71 -19.68
N SER A 613 5.31 -20.53 -19.46
CA SER A 613 4.76 -19.52 -18.56
C SER A 613 3.40 -18.99 -19.00
N ASP A 614 3.18 -18.86 -20.31
CA ASP A 614 1.94 -18.34 -20.88
C ASP A 614 0.82 -19.38 -20.80
N LEU A 615 1.16 -20.65 -21.05
CA LEU A 615 0.23 -21.77 -20.91
C LEU A 615 -0.25 -21.93 -19.46
N GLU A 616 0.65 -21.73 -18.50
CA GLU A 616 0.30 -21.79 -17.09
C GLU A 616 -0.50 -20.57 -16.63
N MET A 617 -0.17 -19.37 -17.14
CA MET A 617 -0.99 -18.19 -16.92
C MET A 617 -2.40 -18.43 -17.44
N ALA A 618 -2.55 -18.88 -18.69
CA ALA A 618 -3.85 -19.21 -19.27
C ALA A 618 -4.62 -20.25 -18.43
N LYS A 619 -3.93 -21.29 -17.94
CA LYS A 619 -4.52 -22.28 -17.02
C LYS A 619 -4.98 -21.63 -15.71
N THR A 620 -4.17 -20.75 -15.13
CA THR A 620 -4.47 -20.02 -13.89
C THR A 620 -5.64 -19.08 -14.05
N LEU A 621 -5.77 -18.43 -15.21
CA LEU A 621 -6.89 -17.55 -15.54
C LEU A 621 -8.16 -18.34 -15.89
N GLY A 622 -8.05 -19.63 -16.18
CA GLY A 622 -9.16 -20.50 -16.55
C GLY A 622 -9.58 -20.32 -18.02
N LEU A 623 -8.62 -20.12 -18.92
CA LEU A 623 -8.89 -20.03 -20.35
C LEU A 623 -9.12 -21.43 -20.93
N ASP A 624 -10.33 -21.66 -21.43
CA ASP A 624 -10.71 -22.92 -22.06
C ASP A 624 -10.05 -23.08 -23.42
N THR A 625 -9.72 -24.32 -23.79
CA THR A 625 -9.20 -24.65 -25.14
C THR A 625 -10.33 -24.81 -26.16
N PHE A 626 -11.52 -25.18 -25.71
CA PHE A 626 -12.67 -25.46 -26.56
C PHE A 626 -13.92 -24.77 -26.02
N GLU A 627 -14.75 -24.28 -26.92
CA GLU A 627 -16.10 -23.80 -26.61
C GLU A 627 -17.14 -24.53 -27.45
N ASN A 628 -18.40 -24.45 -27.02
CA ASN A 628 -19.51 -24.99 -27.78
C ASN A 628 -19.72 -24.14 -29.04
N ASP A 629 -19.73 -24.79 -30.20
CA ASP A 629 -20.05 -24.19 -31.48
C ASP A 629 -21.57 -24.24 -31.73
N TYR A 630 -22.27 -23.24 -31.20
CA TYR A 630 -23.71 -23.09 -31.42
C TYR A 630 -24.08 -22.70 -32.87
N SER A 631 -23.09 -22.40 -33.71
CA SER A 631 -23.31 -22.15 -35.15
C SER A 631 -23.24 -23.43 -35.98
N ALA A 632 -22.66 -24.51 -35.44
CA ALA A 632 -22.65 -25.81 -36.07
C ALA A 632 -23.97 -26.56 -35.85
N PRO A 633 -24.37 -27.47 -36.76
CA PRO A 633 -25.54 -28.32 -36.57
C PRO A 633 -25.47 -29.10 -35.25
N VAL A 634 -26.58 -29.11 -34.50
CA VAL A 634 -26.74 -29.92 -33.30
C VAL A 634 -27.01 -31.37 -33.70
N PHE A 635 -26.21 -32.31 -33.19
CA PHE A 635 -26.41 -33.74 -33.45
C PHE A 635 -27.28 -34.37 -32.35
N GLY A 636 -28.15 -35.31 -32.74
CA GLY A 636 -28.90 -36.11 -31.78
C GLY A 636 -27.97 -37.08 -31.05
N GLY A 637 -27.70 -36.85 -29.77
CA GLY A 637 -26.94 -37.76 -28.94
C GLY A 637 -27.72 -39.02 -28.58
N THR A 638 -27.01 -40.03 -28.09
CA THR A 638 -27.62 -41.25 -27.54
C THR A 638 -28.56 -40.85 -26.39
N MET A 639 -29.83 -41.28 -26.46
CA MET A 639 -30.91 -40.90 -25.52
C MET A 639 -31.56 -39.51 -25.73
N GLY A 640 -31.38 -38.87 -26.90
CA GLY A 640 -32.10 -37.63 -27.23
C GLY A 640 -31.53 -36.36 -26.59
N VAL A 641 -30.36 -36.45 -25.96
CA VAL A 641 -29.62 -35.28 -25.46
C VAL A 641 -28.91 -34.61 -26.65
N PRO A 642 -29.14 -33.32 -26.94
CA PRO A 642 -28.47 -32.62 -28.02
C PRO A 642 -26.96 -32.53 -27.76
N VAL A 643 -26.14 -32.97 -28.71
CA VAL A 643 -24.68 -32.83 -28.70
C VAL A 643 -24.32 -31.62 -29.56
N VAL A 644 -23.81 -30.58 -28.93
CA VAL A 644 -23.28 -29.40 -29.61
C VAL A 644 -21.83 -29.67 -29.99
N SER A 645 -21.48 -29.39 -31.25
CA SER A 645 -20.08 -29.50 -31.71
C SER A 645 -19.19 -28.56 -30.92
N LYS A 646 -17.90 -28.90 -30.77
CA LYS A 646 -16.93 -28.01 -30.13
C LYS A 646 -16.05 -27.37 -31.20
N LYS A 647 -15.71 -26.10 -31.00
CA LYS A 647 -14.67 -25.40 -31.78
C LYS A 647 -13.56 -24.93 -30.85
N TYR A 648 -12.40 -24.60 -31.43
CA TYR A 648 -11.33 -23.97 -30.66
C TYR A 648 -11.76 -22.58 -30.21
N THR A 649 -11.43 -22.24 -28.97
CA THR A 649 -11.39 -20.85 -28.52
C THR A 649 -10.17 -20.16 -29.14
N PRO A 650 -10.06 -18.81 -29.11
CA PRO A 650 -8.84 -18.14 -29.54
C PRO A 650 -7.58 -18.65 -28.84
N PHE A 651 -7.65 -18.96 -27.54
CA PHE A 651 -6.56 -19.60 -26.82
C PHE A 651 -6.23 -21.00 -27.34
N GLY A 652 -7.25 -21.82 -27.62
CA GLY A 652 -7.08 -23.14 -28.21
C GLY A 652 -6.41 -23.09 -29.58
N GLU A 653 -6.77 -22.12 -30.41
CA GLU A 653 -6.09 -21.85 -31.69
C GLU A 653 -4.63 -21.44 -31.47
N TYR A 654 -4.36 -20.50 -30.56
CA TYR A 654 -3.00 -20.04 -30.25
C TYR A 654 -2.11 -21.18 -29.73
N LYS A 655 -2.68 -22.07 -28.90
CA LYS A 655 -2.01 -23.26 -28.41
C LYS A 655 -1.68 -24.25 -29.52
N ALA A 656 -2.62 -24.47 -30.44
CA ALA A 656 -2.45 -25.45 -31.53
C ALA A 656 -1.54 -24.94 -32.66
N SER A 657 -1.61 -23.65 -32.98
CA SER A 657 -1.10 -23.09 -34.23
C SER A 657 -0.24 -21.83 -34.07
N GLY A 658 0.05 -21.44 -32.83
CA GLY A 658 0.83 -20.25 -32.50
C GLY A 658 0.02 -18.95 -32.53
N VAL A 659 0.50 -17.97 -31.78
CA VAL A 659 -0.07 -16.62 -31.69
C VAL A 659 0.31 -15.82 -32.93
N PRO A 660 -0.66 -15.23 -33.67
CA PRO A 660 -0.37 -14.40 -34.83
C PRO A 660 0.24 -13.06 -34.43
N ILE A 661 1.36 -12.69 -35.04
CA ILE A 661 2.07 -11.44 -34.73
C ILE A 661 1.64 -10.34 -35.70
N SER A 662 0.90 -9.35 -35.19
CA SER A 662 0.42 -8.22 -35.97
C SER A 662 1.52 -7.18 -36.23
N GLN A 663 1.35 -6.36 -37.27
CA GLN A 663 2.31 -5.30 -37.60
C GLN A 663 2.49 -4.28 -36.46
N GLY A 664 1.41 -3.89 -35.79
CA GLY A 664 1.49 -2.95 -34.65
C GLY A 664 2.31 -3.49 -33.48
N VAL A 665 2.25 -4.80 -33.21
CA VAL A 665 3.10 -5.44 -32.20
C VAL A 665 4.56 -5.46 -32.64
N ARG A 666 4.85 -5.69 -33.93
CA ARG A 666 6.22 -5.60 -34.47
C ARG A 666 6.79 -4.19 -34.30
N ASP A 667 6.01 -3.17 -34.63
CA ASP A 667 6.41 -1.76 -34.48
C ASP A 667 6.71 -1.42 -33.01
N THR A 668 5.83 -1.83 -32.11
CA THR A 668 5.99 -1.67 -30.67
C THR A 668 7.26 -2.37 -30.17
N MET A 669 7.51 -3.61 -30.59
CA MET A 669 8.70 -4.36 -30.18
C MET A 669 9.99 -3.73 -30.73
N ARG A 670 9.98 -3.23 -31.97
CA ARG A 670 11.14 -2.51 -32.55
C ARG A 670 11.50 -1.28 -31.73
N ALA A 671 10.51 -0.49 -31.31
CA ALA A 671 10.72 0.67 -30.45
C ALA A 671 11.28 0.28 -29.07
N ARG A 672 10.95 -0.92 -28.57
CA ARG A 672 11.40 -1.42 -27.26
C ARG A 672 12.78 -2.10 -27.27
N LEU A 673 13.41 -2.35 -28.42
CA LEU A 673 14.69 -3.05 -28.50
C LEU A 673 15.81 -2.42 -27.64
N PRO A 674 16.00 -1.08 -27.61
CA PRO A 674 17.03 -0.47 -26.77
C PRO A 674 16.81 -0.75 -25.29
N VAL A 675 15.57 -0.67 -24.84
CA VAL A 675 15.22 -0.90 -23.43
C VAL A 675 15.37 -2.38 -23.08
N VAL A 676 14.88 -3.31 -23.92
CA VAL A 676 15.05 -4.75 -23.69
C VAL A 676 16.53 -5.15 -23.64
N TRP A 677 17.37 -4.57 -24.50
CA TRP A 677 18.81 -4.80 -24.44
C TRP A 677 19.40 -4.35 -23.09
N LYS A 678 19.13 -3.11 -22.68
CA LYS A 678 19.61 -2.55 -21.40
C LYS A 678 19.09 -3.33 -20.19
N SER A 679 17.83 -3.78 -20.20
CA SER A 679 17.23 -4.60 -19.15
C SER A 679 18.03 -5.87 -18.86
N TRP A 680 18.58 -6.52 -19.90
CA TRP A 680 19.37 -7.75 -19.78
C TRP A 680 20.88 -7.52 -19.67
N ARG A 681 21.32 -6.26 -19.79
CA ARG A 681 22.73 -5.81 -19.76
C ARG A 681 22.90 -4.65 -18.78
N PRO A 682 22.64 -4.87 -17.48
CA PRO A 682 22.73 -3.82 -16.45
C PRO A 682 24.17 -3.37 -16.12
N GLU A 683 25.20 -3.99 -16.70
CA GLU A 683 26.63 -3.70 -16.45
C GLU A 683 27.16 -2.36 -16.96
#